data_AF-N1ZKZ8-F1
#
_entry.id   AF-N1ZKZ8-F1
#
_cell.length_a   1.000
_cell.length_b   1.000
_cell.length_c   1.000
_cell.angle_alpha   90.00
_cell.angle_beta   90.00
_cell.angle_gamma   90.00
#
_symmetry.space_group_name_H-M   'P 1'
#
loop_
_entity.id
_entity.type
_entity.pdbx_description
1 polymer ?
#
loop_
_entity_poly.entity_id
_entity_poly.type
_entity_poly.pdbx_seq_one_letter_code
_entity_poly.pdbx_strand_id
1 'polypeptide(L)'
;MRKKICILLLVIILCSNFICNAVAENRILTLEEVRTLAIENSIGIQNTKIDLIKKQIELRQAKEGIADTVKKESTIRFSLLFNIKFPEKHGMPKEIELLTKVPEIENDIDILNEKKKSEALKSQTAAEQAYYDVLLTQHKQQEITKQLEQMQQSKSIIDEQVKLAKAKQSDLEYIQDSITSLQKEKEKNIILQYEKELKLAEILGKENFLGYAVSEQIQQTNFDRQQLQQIIQYALQHDFELYQKRQARILAEKETDVVIGIYKNVYSKYMTEVESYIKSHKDTKMDYEQFIARYQNTLDNIDSPWYGSYVINIIFFKIYIPKEWFKREYSGTRYMEDEKYQLFLTLVERDKAIEQEKQAQKQLEQNIQTAYTTLKTMQSSIQQMEQNLIQNEIRYNKSLEDNKKGIVSFVELESARQSLFQQQQSLYEAKIDYAKYLSTFNSETAGYVNYFLGIAQNNQEEYEMGQSVVDTATWHIKNNITDYNFMFSVTIPEEYDVDSYQLYYEDIEIGEKIPISETLTHLSIAYGNTTMLTVNFYKGNQLKYTAEIQGVHYDGILNMKPASGTAQIQQKQSKQIGTWNIQQYDSIIYAFFITTQQYQYDSYDLMVDNTVVGSAKKGDMIVALHLYFQPISHLKVRLKTEGRELAILYLEQNGTLWTE
;
A
#
# COMPACT_ATOMS: atom_id res chain seq x y z
N MET A 1 -10.15 -41.76 -61.06
CA MET A 1 -9.29 -40.65 -60.59
C MET A 1 -9.70 -39.28 -61.11
N ARG A 2 -9.99 -39.08 -62.41
CA ARG A 2 -10.32 -37.75 -62.97
C ARG A 2 -11.55 -37.04 -62.35
N LYS A 3 -12.61 -37.76 -61.95
CA LYS A 3 -13.79 -37.17 -61.29
C LYS A 3 -13.52 -36.64 -59.86
N LYS A 4 -12.57 -37.21 -59.11
CA LYS A 4 -12.22 -36.74 -57.76
C LYS A 4 -11.32 -35.51 -57.79
N ILE A 5 -10.50 -35.36 -58.84
CA ILE A 5 -9.63 -34.19 -59.05
C ILE A 5 -10.44 -32.97 -59.49
N CYS A 6 -11.47 -33.14 -60.34
CA CYS A 6 -12.35 -32.03 -60.73
C CYS A 6 -13.22 -31.52 -59.57
N ILE A 7 -13.63 -32.38 -58.63
CA ILE A 7 -14.39 -31.95 -57.45
C ILE A 7 -13.48 -31.19 -56.47
N LEU A 8 -12.21 -31.60 -56.31
CA LEU A 8 -11.25 -30.87 -55.49
C LEU A 8 -10.92 -29.48 -56.08
N LEU A 9 -10.78 -29.39 -57.41
CA LEU A 9 -10.59 -28.11 -58.11
C LEU A 9 -11.83 -27.21 -58.07
N LEU A 10 -13.04 -27.77 -58.11
CA LEU A 10 -14.28 -26.98 -57.95
C LEU A 10 -14.46 -26.45 -56.53
N VAL A 11 -14.04 -27.20 -55.49
CA VAL A 11 -14.08 -26.74 -54.09
C VAL A 11 -13.03 -25.64 -53.85
N ILE A 12 -11.85 -25.72 -54.47
CA ILE A 12 -10.82 -24.66 -54.38
C ILE A 12 -11.27 -23.39 -55.14
N ILE A 13 -11.99 -23.52 -56.26
CA ILE A 13 -12.54 -22.38 -57.03
C ILE A 13 -13.81 -21.79 -56.38
N LEU A 14 -14.57 -22.57 -55.63
CA LEU A 14 -15.74 -22.08 -54.87
C LEU A 14 -15.34 -21.46 -53.52
N CYS A 15 -14.24 -21.90 -52.89
CA CYS A 15 -13.70 -21.23 -51.69
C CYS A 15 -12.93 -19.93 -52.01
N SER A 16 -12.54 -19.69 -53.26
CA SER A 16 -11.90 -18.42 -53.66
C SER A 16 -12.90 -17.33 -54.08
N ASN A 17 -14.19 -17.65 -54.21
CA ASN A 17 -15.25 -16.70 -54.56
C ASN A 17 -16.27 -16.44 -53.43
N PHE A 18 -16.03 -16.97 -52.23
CA PHE A 18 -16.73 -16.58 -51.00
C PHE A 18 -15.80 -15.75 -50.10
N ILE A 19 -15.21 -14.69 -50.65
CA ILE A 19 -14.96 -13.51 -49.83
C ILE A 19 -16.33 -12.85 -49.72
N CYS A 20 -17.04 -13.19 -48.65
CA CYS A 20 -18.18 -12.42 -48.21
C CYS A 20 -17.68 -10.98 -48.10
N ASN A 21 -18.08 -10.12 -49.03
CA ASN A 21 -18.03 -8.67 -48.86
C ASN A 21 -19.05 -8.30 -47.78
N ALA A 22 -18.84 -8.80 -46.56
CA ALA A 22 -19.16 -8.00 -45.40
C ALA A 22 -18.15 -6.85 -45.49
N VAL A 23 -18.66 -5.66 -45.80
CA VAL A 23 -17.94 -4.43 -45.54
C VAL A 23 -17.81 -4.39 -44.02
N ALA A 24 -16.82 -5.10 -43.49
CA ALA A 24 -16.33 -4.91 -42.15
C ALA A 24 -15.87 -3.46 -42.17
N GLU A 25 -16.64 -2.60 -41.52
CA GLU A 25 -16.23 -1.26 -41.18
C GLU A 25 -14.83 -1.39 -40.59
N ASN A 26 -13.79 -1.03 -41.35
CA ASN A 26 -12.40 -1.24 -40.95
C ASN A 26 -12.17 -0.42 -39.68
N ARG A 27 -12.25 -1.07 -38.52
CA ARG A 27 -12.05 -0.41 -37.24
C ARG A 27 -10.57 -0.11 -37.13
N ILE A 28 -10.23 1.17 -37.05
CA ILE A 28 -8.84 1.61 -36.91
C ILE A 28 -8.50 1.55 -35.42
N LEU A 29 -7.55 0.69 -35.05
CA LEU A 29 -7.00 0.63 -33.70
C LEU A 29 -5.93 1.72 -33.53
N THR A 30 -6.22 2.63 -32.62
CA THR A 30 -5.30 3.67 -32.15
C THR A 30 -4.44 3.19 -30.98
N LEU A 31 -3.31 3.86 -30.73
CA LEU A 31 -2.45 3.54 -29.59
C LEU A 31 -3.20 3.69 -28.25
N GLU A 32 -4.13 4.64 -28.16
CA GLU A 32 -4.90 4.86 -26.94
C GLU A 32 -5.94 3.76 -26.69
N GLU A 33 -6.63 3.29 -27.73
CA GLU A 33 -7.54 2.14 -27.62
C GLU A 33 -6.77 0.87 -27.25
N VAL A 34 -5.56 0.67 -27.79
CA VAL A 34 -4.67 -0.44 -27.43
C VAL A 34 -4.35 -0.40 -25.94
N ARG A 35 -3.97 0.77 -25.39
CA ARG A 35 -3.70 0.94 -23.96
C ARG A 35 -4.91 0.62 -23.10
N THR A 36 -6.09 1.10 -23.50
CA THR A 36 -7.33 0.93 -22.74
C THR A 36 -7.76 -0.52 -22.71
N LEU A 37 -7.83 -1.17 -23.88
CA LEU A 37 -8.19 -2.58 -24.00
C LEU A 37 -7.20 -3.51 -23.29
N ALA A 38 -5.91 -3.17 -23.28
CA ALA A 38 -4.89 -3.94 -22.56
C ALA A 38 -5.15 -3.93 -21.04
N ILE A 39 -5.48 -2.75 -20.47
CA ILE A 39 -5.86 -2.63 -19.05
C ILE A 39 -7.13 -3.44 -18.75
N GLU A 40 -8.16 -3.30 -19.57
CA GLU A 40 -9.45 -3.99 -19.36
C GLU A 40 -9.31 -5.52 -19.34
N ASN A 41 -8.42 -6.06 -20.19
CA ASN A 41 -8.20 -7.48 -20.34
C ASN A 41 -6.99 -8.01 -19.55
N SER A 42 -6.37 -7.18 -18.71
CA SER A 42 -5.17 -7.56 -17.95
C SER A 42 -5.48 -8.62 -16.88
N ILE A 43 -4.93 -9.82 -17.07
CA ILE A 43 -4.97 -10.91 -16.08
C ILE A 43 -4.30 -10.50 -14.76
N GLY A 44 -3.22 -9.72 -14.83
CA GLY A 44 -2.51 -9.22 -13.63
C GLY A 44 -3.39 -8.32 -12.76
N ILE A 45 -4.17 -7.45 -13.39
CA ILE A 45 -5.14 -6.58 -12.71
C ILE A 45 -6.31 -7.42 -12.15
N GLN A 46 -6.84 -8.38 -12.91
CA GLN A 46 -7.92 -9.25 -12.45
C GLN A 46 -7.51 -10.08 -11.23
N ASN A 47 -6.33 -10.70 -11.27
CA ASN A 47 -5.78 -11.45 -10.13
C ASN A 47 -5.59 -10.55 -8.91
N THR A 48 -5.05 -9.34 -9.11
CA THR A 48 -4.87 -8.37 -8.01
C THR A 48 -6.22 -7.94 -7.41
N LYS A 49 -7.27 -7.78 -8.22
CA LYS A 49 -8.64 -7.50 -7.73
C LYS A 49 -9.19 -8.68 -6.91
N ILE A 50 -8.96 -9.91 -7.34
CA ILE A 50 -9.37 -11.11 -6.58
C ILE A 50 -8.63 -11.19 -5.25
N ASP A 51 -7.31 -10.93 -5.25
CA ASP A 51 -6.48 -10.91 -4.04
C ASP A 51 -6.93 -9.80 -3.07
N LEU A 52 -7.34 -8.63 -3.58
CA LEU A 52 -7.93 -7.56 -2.77
C LEU A 52 -9.21 -8.02 -2.08
N ILE A 53 -10.14 -8.63 -2.81
CA ILE A 53 -11.39 -9.17 -2.23
C ILE A 53 -11.06 -10.21 -1.16
N LYS A 54 -10.12 -11.11 -1.44
CA LYS A 54 -9.67 -12.13 -0.47
C LYS A 54 -9.12 -11.48 0.79
N LYS A 55 -8.24 -10.49 0.67
CA LYS A 55 -7.65 -9.79 1.82
C LYS A 55 -8.67 -8.97 2.61
N GLN A 56 -9.65 -8.37 1.95
CA GLN A 56 -10.78 -7.71 2.62
C GLN A 56 -11.64 -8.70 3.43
N ILE A 57 -11.86 -9.92 2.92
CA ILE A 57 -12.53 -10.99 3.67
C ILE A 57 -11.67 -11.46 4.85
N GLU A 58 -10.37 -11.68 4.63
CA GLU A 58 -9.41 -12.02 5.71
C GLU A 58 -9.40 -10.94 6.81
N LEU A 59 -9.47 -9.66 6.43
CA LEU A 59 -9.53 -8.54 7.36
C LEU A 59 -10.80 -8.62 8.24
N ARG A 60 -11.95 -8.87 7.62
CA ARG A 60 -13.21 -9.04 8.36
C ARG A 60 -13.13 -10.22 9.33
N GLN A 61 -12.63 -11.37 8.87
CA GLN A 61 -12.46 -12.57 9.70
C GLN A 61 -11.46 -12.35 10.85
N ALA A 62 -10.36 -11.63 10.60
CA ALA A 62 -9.38 -11.30 11.64
C ALA A 62 -10.01 -10.40 12.71
N LYS A 63 -10.78 -9.38 12.30
CA LYS A 63 -11.51 -8.47 13.20
C LYS A 63 -12.53 -9.23 14.06
N GLU A 64 -13.37 -10.08 13.44
CA GLU A 64 -14.31 -10.95 14.16
C GLU A 64 -13.60 -11.92 15.11
N GLY A 65 -12.48 -12.52 14.67
CA GLY A 65 -11.68 -13.45 15.47
C GLY A 65 -11.05 -12.81 16.71
N ILE A 66 -10.63 -11.54 16.62
CA ILE A 66 -10.15 -10.76 17.76
C ILE A 66 -11.31 -10.51 18.74
N ALA A 67 -12.47 -10.05 18.26
CA ALA A 67 -13.65 -9.81 19.10
C ALA A 67 -14.10 -11.09 19.83
N ASP A 68 -14.10 -12.23 19.14
CA ASP A 68 -14.37 -13.53 19.72
C ASP A 68 -13.35 -13.93 20.77
N THR A 69 -12.06 -13.66 20.54
CA THR A 69 -11.00 -13.96 21.52
C THR A 69 -11.20 -13.12 22.78
N VAL A 70 -11.38 -11.80 22.65
CA VAL A 70 -11.68 -10.90 23.78
C VAL A 70 -12.93 -11.34 24.54
N LYS A 71 -13.99 -11.76 23.84
CA LYS A 71 -15.21 -12.29 24.47
C LYS A 71 -14.95 -13.57 25.25
N LYS A 72 -14.13 -14.50 24.71
CA LYS A 72 -13.78 -15.76 25.39
C LYS A 72 -12.95 -15.53 26.65
N GLU A 73 -12.18 -14.45 26.69
CA GLU A 73 -11.31 -14.08 27.81
C GLU A 73 -12.00 -13.22 28.87
N SER A 74 -13.16 -12.65 28.55
CA SER A 74 -13.96 -11.83 29.48
C SER A 74 -15.21 -12.54 30.01
N THR A 75 -15.65 -13.65 29.37
CA THR A 75 -16.93 -14.30 29.70
C THR A 75 -16.80 -15.80 30.00
N ILE A 76 -17.59 -16.28 30.96
CA ILE A 76 -17.71 -17.71 31.30
C ILE A 76 -18.54 -18.40 30.21
N ARG A 77 -18.04 -19.54 29.69
CA ARG A 77 -18.74 -20.31 28.63
C ARG A 77 -19.30 -21.61 29.17
N PHE A 78 -20.55 -21.89 28.79
CA PHE A 78 -21.24 -23.14 29.06
C PHE A 78 -21.37 -23.95 27.76
N SER A 79 -20.93 -25.21 27.75
CA SER A 79 -21.28 -26.15 26.68
C SER A 79 -22.26 -27.23 27.18
N LEU A 80 -22.98 -27.88 26.25
CA LEU A 80 -24.17 -28.72 26.47
C LEU A 80 -24.02 -29.96 27.39
N LEU A 81 -22.92 -30.09 28.13
CA LEU A 81 -22.69 -31.15 29.11
C LEU A 81 -21.85 -30.60 30.28
N PHE A 82 -22.41 -29.74 31.14
CA PHE A 82 -21.81 -29.25 32.41
C PHE A 82 -20.32 -28.84 32.37
N ASN A 83 -19.78 -28.51 31.19
CA ASN A 83 -18.40 -28.11 31.02
C ASN A 83 -18.36 -26.59 31.08
N ILE A 84 -18.09 -26.08 32.27
CA ILE A 84 -17.92 -24.65 32.54
C ILE A 84 -16.46 -24.30 32.22
N LYS A 85 -16.24 -23.53 31.17
CA LYS A 85 -14.92 -22.96 30.87
C LYS A 85 -14.84 -21.55 31.43
N PHE A 86 -13.93 -21.36 32.38
CA PHE A 86 -13.62 -20.05 32.93
C PHE A 86 -12.78 -19.23 31.94
N PRO A 87 -12.85 -17.89 32.00
CA PRO A 87 -11.98 -17.04 31.22
C PRO A 87 -10.50 -17.27 31.61
N GLU A 88 -9.67 -17.56 30.62
CA GLU A 88 -8.22 -17.70 30.73
C GLU A 88 -7.59 -16.62 29.85
N LYS A 89 -6.57 -15.93 30.33
CA LYS A 89 -5.86 -14.92 29.52
C LYS A 89 -4.98 -15.61 28.47
N HIS A 90 -4.48 -14.88 27.50
CA HIS A 90 -3.52 -15.44 26.56
C HIS A 90 -2.07 -15.07 26.94
N GLY A 91 -1.11 -15.88 26.48
CA GLY A 91 0.31 -15.59 26.60
C GLY A 91 0.81 -14.65 25.48
N MET A 92 2.06 -14.21 25.58
CA MET A 92 2.67 -13.25 24.64
C MET A 92 2.52 -13.61 23.15
N PRO A 93 2.69 -14.87 22.70
CA PRO A 93 2.61 -15.18 21.27
C PRO A 93 1.25 -14.82 20.67
N LYS A 94 0.18 -15.06 21.45
CA LYS A 94 -1.18 -14.74 21.02
C LYS A 94 -1.47 -13.24 21.12
N GLU A 95 -0.87 -12.55 22.10
CA GLU A 95 -1.01 -11.10 22.24
C GLU A 95 -0.41 -10.36 21.04
N ILE A 96 0.77 -10.79 20.61
CA ILE A 96 1.40 -10.30 19.38
C ILE A 96 0.48 -10.57 18.18
N GLU A 97 0.02 -11.81 17.99
CA GLU A 97 -0.87 -12.14 16.86
C GLU A 97 -2.12 -11.24 16.82
N LEU A 98 -2.76 -10.99 17.97
CA LEU A 98 -3.97 -10.15 18.02
C LEU A 98 -3.68 -8.68 17.67
N LEU A 99 -2.49 -8.18 18.01
CA LEU A 99 -2.10 -6.78 17.79
C LEU A 99 -1.49 -6.53 16.41
N THR A 100 -0.84 -7.52 15.78
CA THR A 100 -0.16 -7.33 14.49
C THR A 100 -1.01 -7.77 13.29
N LYS A 101 -1.88 -8.77 13.44
CA LYS A 101 -2.62 -9.38 12.32
C LYS A 101 -3.50 -8.43 11.52
N VAL A 102 -4.24 -7.53 12.18
CA VAL A 102 -5.07 -6.54 11.47
C VAL A 102 -4.19 -5.54 10.71
N PRO A 103 -3.19 -4.90 11.34
CA PRO A 103 -2.21 -4.09 10.64
C PRO A 103 -1.51 -4.75 9.45
N GLU A 104 -1.11 -6.02 9.58
CA GLU A 104 -0.48 -6.79 8.49
C GLU A 104 -1.41 -6.92 7.28
N ILE A 105 -2.68 -7.28 7.52
CA ILE A 105 -3.67 -7.43 6.45
C ILE A 105 -4.02 -6.08 5.81
N GLU A 106 -4.14 -5.01 6.60
CA GLU A 106 -4.39 -3.66 6.08
C GLU A 106 -3.21 -3.19 5.21
N ASN A 107 -1.98 -3.43 5.64
CA ASN A 107 -0.78 -3.17 4.85
C ASN A 107 -0.76 -3.98 3.53
N ASP A 108 -1.14 -5.26 3.57
CA ASP A 108 -1.27 -6.08 2.37
C ASP A 108 -2.30 -5.50 1.38
N ILE A 109 -3.43 -4.98 1.88
CA ILE A 109 -4.45 -4.32 1.04
C ILE A 109 -3.87 -3.06 0.37
N ASP A 110 -3.13 -2.24 1.11
CA ASP A 110 -2.49 -1.04 0.56
C ASP A 110 -1.44 -1.38 -0.50
N ILE A 111 -0.64 -2.44 -0.28
CA ILE A 111 0.29 -2.98 -1.28
C ILE A 111 -0.46 -3.46 -2.53
N LEU A 112 -1.58 -4.16 -2.38
CA LEU A 112 -2.36 -4.65 -3.51
C LEU A 112 -3.02 -3.50 -4.30
N ASN A 113 -3.43 -2.42 -3.64
CA ASN A 113 -3.97 -1.23 -4.29
C ASN A 113 -2.92 -0.54 -5.17
N GLU A 114 -1.69 -0.37 -4.67
CA GLU A 114 -0.59 0.16 -5.48
C GLU A 114 -0.15 -0.83 -6.58
N LYS A 115 -0.17 -2.14 -6.29
CA LYS A 115 0.11 -3.18 -7.28
C LYS A 115 -0.83 -3.11 -8.47
N LYS A 116 -2.11 -2.78 -8.27
CA LYS A 116 -3.10 -2.61 -9.35
C LYS A 116 -2.64 -1.53 -10.34
N LYS A 117 -2.11 -0.40 -9.87
CA LYS A 117 -1.59 0.68 -10.72
C LYS A 117 -0.34 0.22 -11.49
N SER A 118 0.57 -0.49 -10.82
CA SER A 118 1.76 -1.07 -11.44
C SER A 118 1.43 -2.10 -12.53
N GLU A 119 0.48 -2.99 -12.28
CA GLU A 119 0.02 -3.98 -13.28
C GLU A 119 -0.68 -3.31 -14.48
N ALA A 120 -1.37 -2.18 -14.27
CA ALA A 120 -1.92 -1.37 -15.36
C ALA A 120 -0.81 -0.80 -16.25
N LEU A 121 0.21 -0.19 -15.66
CA LEU A 121 1.36 0.35 -16.38
C LEU A 121 2.13 -0.74 -17.14
N LYS A 122 2.32 -1.91 -16.51
CA LYS A 122 2.98 -3.07 -17.12
C LYS A 122 2.19 -3.61 -18.32
N SER A 123 0.87 -3.70 -18.19
CA SER A 123 -0.01 -4.13 -19.28
C SER A 123 0.02 -3.13 -20.45
N GLN A 124 -0.06 -1.83 -20.17
CA GLN A 124 0.10 -0.78 -21.19
C GLN A 124 1.44 -0.91 -21.92
N THR A 125 2.54 -1.05 -21.17
CA THR A 125 3.89 -1.17 -21.74
C THR A 125 4.01 -2.37 -22.68
N ALA A 126 3.50 -3.54 -22.26
CA ALA A 126 3.52 -4.74 -23.10
C ALA A 126 2.68 -4.58 -24.38
N ALA A 127 1.52 -3.91 -24.28
CA ALA A 127 0.65 -3.65 -25.41
C ALA A 127 1.26 -2.63 -26.40
N GLU A 128 1.89 -1.56 -25.89
CA GLU A 128 2.62 -0.59 -26.69
C GLU A 128 3.75 -1.25 -27.49
N GLN A 129 4.56 -2.10 -26.84
CA GLN A 129 5.63 -2.83 -27.52
C GLN A 129 5.11 -3.75 -28.63
N ALA A 130 4.03 -4.50 -28.36
CA ALA A 130 3.39 -5.36 -29.35
C ALA A 130 2.77 -4.56 -30.50
N TYR A 131 2.19 -3.40 -30.21
CA TYR A 131 1.70 -2.47 -31.22
C TYR A 131 2.82 -1.97 -32.14
N TYR A 132 3.97 -1.59 -31.57
CA TYR A 132 5.13 -1.18 -32.36
C TYR A 132 5.75 -2.32 -33.18
N ASP A 133 5.69 -3.57 -32.70
CA ASP A 133 6.07 -4.75 -33.50
C ASP A 133 5.17 -4.90 -34.73
N VAL A 134 3.86 -4.70 -34.59
CA VAL A 134 2.91 -4.75 -35.71
C VAL A 134 3.20 -3.62 -36.70
N LEU A 135 3.37 -2.38 -36.23
CA LEU A 135 3.70 -1.24 -37.09
C LEU A 135 4.98 -1.48 -37.90
N LEU A 136 6.00 -2.11 -37.31
CA LEU A 136 7.23 -2.44 -38.01
C LEU A 136 7.00 -3.40 -39.17
N THR A 137 6.26 -4.49 -38.92
CA THR A 137 5.96 -5.49 -39.96
C THR A 137 5.06 -4.93 -41.06
N GLN A 138 4.11 -4.04 -40.72
CA GLN A 138 3.23 -3.35 -41.66
C GLN A 138 4.01 -2.39 -42.57
N HIS A 139 4.88 -1.55 -42.00
CA HIS A 139 5.76 -0.66 -42.79
C HIS A 139 6.64 -1.47 -43.74
N LYS A 140 7.28 -2.54 -43.24
CA LYS A 140 8.10 -3.42 -44.06
C LYS A 140 7.31 -4.06 -45.21
N GLN A 141 6.05 -4.45 -44.96
CA GLN A 141 5.17 -5.01 -46.00
C GLN A 141 4.83 -4.00 -47.10
N GLN A 142 4.55 -2.76 -46.71
CA GLN A 142 4.26 -1.66 -47.64
C GLN A 142 5.49 -1.36 -48.52
N GLU A 143 6.67 -1.24 -47.92
CA GLU A 143 7.91 -0.96 -48.66
C GLU A 143 8.31 -2.11 -49.59
N ILE A 144 8.21 -3.38 -49.16
CA ILE A 144 8.44 -4.53 -50.05
C ILE A 144 7.47 -4.51 -51.24
N THR A 145 6.20 -4.19 -51.00
CA THR A 145 5.18 -4.16 -52.07
C THR A 145 5.47 -3.04 -53.08
N LYS A 146 5.80 -1.84 -52.60
CA LYS A 146 6.21 -0.70 -53.43
C LYS A 146 7.48 -0.99 -54.23
N GLN A 147 8.47 -1.64 -53.63
CA GLN A 147 9.69 -2.04 -54.33
C GLN A 147 9.41 -3.10 -55.41
N LEU A 148 8.56 -4.09 -55.13
CA LEU A 148 8.14 -5.08 -56.11
C LEU A 148 7.44 -4.45 -57.32
N GLU A 149 6.52 -3.51 -57.09
CA GLU A 149 5.84 -2.78 -58.17
C GLU A 149 6.83 -2.01 -59.04
N GLN A 150 7.76 -1.29 -58.42
CA GLN A 150 8.82 -0.57 -59.14
C GLN A 150 9.72 -1.52 -59.94
N MET A 151 10.16 -2.65 -59.36
CA MET A 151 11.01 -3.61 -60.06
C MET A 151 10.27 -4.31 -61.20
N GLN A 152 8.96 -4.58 -61.06
CA GLN A 152 8.14 -5.13 -62.13
C GLN A 152 7.99 -4.15 -63.31
N GLN A 153 7.83 -2.86 -63.03
CA GLN A 153 7.84 -1.82 -64.06
C GLN A 153 9.21 -1.74 -64.76
N SER A 154 10.30 -1.70 -63.99
CA SER A 154 11.67 -1.70 -64.54
C SER A 154 11.96 -2.94 -65.37
N LYS A 155 11.48 -4.13 -64.98
CA LYS A 155 11.62 -5.36 -65.75
C LYS A 155 11.01 -5.22 -67.15
N SER A 156 9.81 -4.64 -67.26
CA SER A 156 9.13 -4.44 -68.55
C SER A 156 9.94 -3.54 -69.48
N ILE A 157 10.51 -2.46 -68.93
CA ILE A 157 11.31 -1.49 -69.70
C ILE A 157 12.62 -2.13 -70.16
N ILE A 158 13.34 -2.83 -69.27
CA ILE A 158 14.63 -3.45 -69.61
C ILE A 158 14.46 -4.61 -70.58
N ASP A 159 13.39 -5.42 -70.45
CA ASP A 159 13.09 -6.49 -71.40
C ASP A 159 12.92 -5.96 -72.83
N GLU A 160 12.24 -4.82 -73.00
CA GLU A 160 12.13 -4.15 -74.30
C GLU A 160 13.49 -3.61 -74.79
N GLN A 161 14.28 -2.99 -73.90
CA GLN A 161 15.60 -2.47 -74.26
C GLN A 161 16.59 -3.57 -74.65
N VAL A 162 16.53 -4.75 -74.01
CA VAL A 162 17.33 -5.92 -74.39
C VAL A 162 16.94 -6.42 -75.78
N LYS A 163 15.64 -6.50 -76.10
CA LYS A 163 15.15 -6.87 -77.45
C LYS A 163 15.63 -5.89 -78.53
N LEU A 164 15.80 -4.62 -78.17
CA LEU A 164 16.34 -3.57 -79.04
C LEU A 164 17.88 -3.47 -79.01
N ALA A 165 18.57 -4.37 -78.32
CA ALA A 165 20.02 -4.39 -78.11
C ALA A 165 20.59 -3.10 -77.46
N LYS A 166 19.77 -2.40 -76.67
CA LYS A 166 20.12 -1.18 -75.92
C LYS A 166 20.50 -1.43 -74.46
N ALA A 167 20.23 -2.63 -73.94
CA ALA A 167 20.58 -3.07 -72.59
C ALA A 167 21.18 -4.49 -72.62
N LYS A 168 21.85 -4.91 -71.53
CA LYS A 168 22.47 -6.24 -71.45
C LYS A 168 21.51 -7.28 -70.88
N GLN A 169 21.64 -8.53 -71.31
CA GLN A 169 20.88 -9.67 -70.75
C GLN A 169 21.15 -9.84 -69.24
N SER A 170 22.37 -9.57 -68.78
CA SER A 170 22.74 -9.59 -67.36
C SER A 170 21.93 -8.63 -66.49
N ASP A 171 21.50 -7.49 -67.05
CA ASP A 171 20.71 -6.50 -66.31
C ASP A 171 19.27 -7.00 -66.11
N LEU A 172 18.74 -7.74 -67.10
CA LEU A 172 17.43 -8.40 -67.02
C LEU A 172 17.44 -9.56 -66.00
N GLU A 173 18.49 -10.37 -65.98
CA GLU A 173 18.68 -11.45 -65.00
C GLU A 173 18.74 -10.89 -63.57
N TYR A 174 19.51 -9.83 -63.35
CA TYR A 174 19.61 -9.16 -62.05
C TYR A 174 18.23 -8.69 -61.52
N ILE A 175 17.40 -8.07 -62.36
CA ILE A 175 16.04 -7.66 -61.95
C ILE A 175 15.17 -8.87 -61.61
N GLN A 176 15.24 -9.95 -62.40
CA GLN A 176 14.44 -11.15 -62.17
C GLN A 176 14.80 -11.83 -60.84
N ASP A 177 16.10 -11.92 -60.54
CA ASP A 177 16.59 -12.45 -59.27
C ASP A 177 16.15 -11.58 -58.09
N SER A 178 16.22 -10.27 -58.24
CA SER A 178 15.79 -9.31 -57.21
C SER A 178 14.28 -9.39 -56.93
N ILE A 179 13.45 -9.49 -57.98
CA ILE A 179 11.99 -9.71 -57.84
C ILE A 179 11.73 -11.03 -57.08
N THR A 180 12.42 -12.10 -57.45
CA THR A 180 12.27 -13.41 -56.80
C THR A 180 12.66 -13.34 -55.32
N SER A 181 13.72 -12.61 -55.00
CA SER A 181 14.16 -12.37 -53.61
C SER A 181 13.11 -11.59 -52.82
N LEU A 182 12.60 -10.48 -53.37
CA LEU A 182 11.58 -9.65 -52.73
C LEU A 182 10.24 -10.39 -52.55
N GLN A 183 9.86 -11.27 -53.47
CA GLN A 183 8.67 -12.12 -53.32
C GLN A 183 8.81 -13.07 -52.14
N LYS A 184 9.97 -13.73 -51.99
CA LYS A 184 10.26 -14.58 -50.84
C LYS A 184 10.29 -13.78 -49.53
N GLU A 185 10.82 -12.55 -49.56
CA GLU A 185 10.81 -11.68 -48.40
C GLU A 185 9.39 -11.26 -48.00
N LYS A 186 8.54 -10.93 -48.99
CA LYS A 186 7.12 -10.63 -48.79
C LYS A 186 6.39 -11.79 -48.10
N GLU A 187 6.57 -13.02 -48.59
CA GLU A 187 5.94 -14.21 -48.00
C GLU A 187 6.36 -14.41 -46.53
N LYS A 188 7.65 -14.26 -46.22
CA LYS A 188 8.16 -14.31 -44.85
C LYS A 188 7.55 -13.22 -43.96
N ASN A 189 7.48 -11.99 -44.48
CA ASN A 189 6.98 -10.85 -43.72
C ASN A 189 5.47 -10.96 -43.45
N ILE A 190 4.68 -11.53 -44.36
CA ILE A 190 3.25 -11.82 -44.12
C ILE A 190 3.05 -12.76 -42.93
N ILE A 191 3.85 -13.84 -42.85
CA ILE A 191 3.78 -14.79 -41.74
C ILE A 191 4.18 -14.11 -40.42
N LEU A 192 5.25 -13.31 -40.45
CA LEU A 192 5.71 -12.56 -39.28
C LEU A 192 4.69 -11.53 -38.81
N GLN A 193 4.08 -10.79 -39.74
CA GLN A 193 3.01 -9.83 -39.43
C GLN A 193 1.84 -10.51 -38.74
N TYR A 194 1.38 -11.65 -39.27
CA TYR A 194 0.31 -12.44 -38.65
C TYR A 194 0.67 -12.88 -37.22
N GLU A 195 1.91 -13.32 -36.98
CA GLU A 195 2.39 -13.66 -35.63
C GLU A 195 2.34 -12.45 -34.67
N LYS A 196 2.76 -11.26 -35.13
CA LYS A 196 2.74 -10.04 -34.28
C LYS A 196 1.33 -9.55 -34.01
N GLU A 197 0.45 -9.62 -35.00
CA GLU A 197 -0.97 -9.30 -34.85
C GLU A 197 -1.66 -10.26 -33.88
N LEU A 198 -1.38 -11.57 -33.94
CA LEU A 198 -1.91 -12.53 -32.97
C LEU A 198 -1.43 -12.22 -31.54
N LYS A 199 -0.15 -11.91 -31.35
CA LYS A 199 0.40 -11.55 -30.03
C LYS A 199 -0.28 -10.29 -29.48
N LEU A 200 -0.50 -9.28 -30.32
CA LEU A 200 -1.25 -8.09 -29.91
C LEU A 200 -2.72 -8.45 -29.60
N ALA A 201 -3.35 -9.34 -30.36
CA ALA A 201 -4.76 -9.71 -30.15
C ALA A 201 -4.94 -10.39 -28.80
N GLU A 202 -4.03 -11.31 -28.46
CA GLU A 202 -3.99 -12.00 -27.17
C GLU A 202 -3.93 -11.01 -26.00
N ILE A 203 -3.04 -10.00 -26.06
CA ILE A 203 -2.92 -8.96 -25.03
C ILE A 203 -4.21 -8.14 -24.90
N LEU A 204 -4.90 -7.90 -26.02
CA LEU A 204 -6.14 -7.11 -26.07
C LEU A 204 -7.41 -7.94 -25.79
N GLY A 205 -7.29 -9.23 -25.46
CA GLY A 205 -8.44 -10.11 -25.25
C GLY A 205 -9.26 -10.36 -26.52
N LYS A 206 -8.65 -10.26 -27.71
CA LYS A 206 -9.29 -10.50 -29.01
C LYS A 206 -8.84 -11.85 -29.59
N GLU A 207 -9.73 -12.54 -30.29
CA GLU A 207 -9.40 -13.81 -30.96
C GLU A 207 -8.50 -13.61 -32.20
N ASN A 208 -8.70 -12.53 -32.96
CA ASN A 208 -7.89 -12.18 -34.13
C ASN A 208 -8.08 -10.69 -34.54
N PHE A 209 -7.31 -10.26 -35.53
CA PHE A 209 -7.34 -8.92 -36.12
C PHE A 209 -8.21 -8.78 -37.39
N LEU A 210 -9.06 -9.76 -37.72
CA LEU A 210 -9.87 -9.69 -38.96
C LEU A 210 -10.78 -8.45 -38.94
N GLY A 211 -10.58 -7.54 -39.90
CA GLY A 211 -11.35 -6.29 -40.03
C GLY A 211 -10.82 -5.11 -39.19
N TYR A 212 -9.65 -5.25 -38.57
CA TYR A 212 -8.98 -4.15 -37.87
C TYR A 212 -7.75 -3.67 -38.65
N ALA A 213 -7.58 -2.36 -38.74
CA ALA A 213 -6.35 -1.74 -39.23
C ALA A 213 -5.64 -1.04 -38.06
N VAL A 214 -4.33 -1.15 -37.96
CA VAL A 214 -3.56 -0.43 -36.93
C VAL A 214 -3.17 0.93 -37.50
N SER A 215 -3.54 2.02 -36.82
CA SER A 215 -3.10 3.36 -37.21
C SER A 215 -1.61 3.53 -36.95
N GLU A 216 -0.87 4.24 -37.80
CA GLU A 216 0.54 4.55 -37.55
C GLU A 216 0.67 5.73 -36.58
N GLN A 217 1.05 5.43 -35.33
CA GLN A 217 1.33 6.44 -34.29
C GLN A 217 2.63 6.06 -33.56
N ILE A 218 3.75 6.66 -33.98
CA ILE A 218 5.05 6.44 -33.33
C ILE A 218 5.25 7.52 -32.29
N GLN A 219 5.17 7.15 -31.01
CA GLN A 219 5.37 8.11 -29.94
C GLN A 219 6.83 8.55 -29.88
N GLN A 220 7.03 9.86 -29.92
CA GLN A 220 8.33 10.49 -29.77
C GLN A 220 8.19 11.61 -28.76
N THR A 221 9.08 11.63 -27.78
CA THR A 221 9.18 12.76 -26.84
C THR A 221 10.64 12.97 -26.49
N ASN A 222 11.01 14.19 -26.11
CA ASN A 222 12.38 14.51 -25.77
C ASN A 222 12.45 15.06 -24.34
N PHE A 223 13.28 14.45 -23.50
CA PHE A 223 13.52 14.91 -22.14
C PHE A 223 14.80 15.72 -22.04
N ASP A 224 14.76 16.91 -21.47
CA ASP A 224 15.97 17.67 -21.20
C ASP A 224 16.73 17.12 -19.99
N ARG A 225 18.06 17.31 -19.96
CA ARG A 225 18.90 16.83 -18.84
C ARG A 225 18.47 17.42 -17.49
N GLN A 226 17.89 18.61 -17.50
CA GLN A 226 17.36 19.27 -16.31
C GLN A 226 16.15 18.53 -15.72
N GLN A 227 15.40 17.77 -16.52
CA GLN A 227 14.24 17.01 -16.08
C GLN A 227 14.61 15.67 -15.41
N LEU A 228 15.85 15.20 -15.50
CA LEU A 228 16.27 13.93 -14.91
C LEU A 228 16.00 13.87 -13.40
N GLN A 229 16.20 14.97 -12.68
CA GLN A 229 15.90 15.03 -11.26
C GLN A 229 14.39 14.93 -10.99
N GLN A 230 13.55 15.55 -11.81
CA GLN A 230 12.09 15.46 -11.69
C GLN A 230 11.60 14.03 -11.96
N ILE A 231 12.15 13.37 -12.99
CA ILE A 231 11.87 11.97 -13.32
C ILE A 231 12.19 11.07 -12.12
N ILE A 232 13.38 11.23 -11.53
CA ILE A 232 13.80 10.46 -10.36
C ILE A 232 12.85 10.70 -9.18
N GLN A 233 12.52 11.96 -8.86
CA GLN A 233 11.63 12.26 -7.73
C GLN A 233 10.23 11.69 -7.92
N TYR A 234 9.68 11.74 -9.14
CA TYR A 234 8.40 11.10 -9.44
C TYR A 234 8.47 9.58 -9.23
N ALA A 235 9.50 8.92 -9.76
CA ALA A 235 9.66 7.48 -9.58
C ALA A 235 9.84 7.09 -8.10
N LEU A 236 10.58 7.87 -7.30
CA LEU A 236 10.72 7.61 -5.86
C LEU A 236 9.40 7.67 -5.07
N GLN A 237 8.38 8.34 -5.63
CA GLN A 237 7.05 8.45 -5.04
C GLN A 237 6.09 7.37 -5.54
N HIS A 238 6.24 6.93 -6.80
CA HIS A 238 5.26 6.09 -7.48
C HIS A 238 5.75 4.67 -7.81
N ASP A 239 7.04 4.38 -7.64
CA ASP A 239 7.58 3.05 -7.90
C ASP A 239 7.04 2.02 -6.91
N PHE A 240 6.49 0.94 -7.45
CA PHE A 240 5.81 -0.09 -6.68
C PHE A 240 6.77 -0.93 -5.83
N GLU A 241 7.97 -1.24 -6.35
CA GLU A 241 8.94 -2.05 -5.59
C GLU A 241 9.43 -1.25 -4.38
N LEU A 242 9.78 0.02 -4.57
CA LEU A 242 10.17 0.92 -3.50
C LEU A 242 9.02 1.12 -2.50
N TYR A 243 7.79 1.29 -2.98
CA TYR A 243 6.59 1.35 -2.12
C TYR A 243 6.48 0.09 -1.25
N GLN A 244 6.61 -1.10 -1.82
CA GLN A 244 6.57 -2.36 -1.07
C GLN A 244 7.68 -2.42 -0.01
N LYS A 245 8.91 -1.98 -0.33
CA LYS A 245 10.01 -1.94 0.66
C LYS A 245 9.72 -0.95 1.80
N ARG A 246 9.17 0.21 1.48
CA ARG A 246 8.76 1.21 2.48
C ARG A 246 7.66 0.68 3.39
N GLN A 247 6.65 0.03 2.83
CA GLN A 247 5.58 -0.63 3.59
C GLN A 247 6.13 -1.75 4.49
N ALA A 248 7.05 -2.58 3.98
CA ALA A 248 7.71 -3.61 4.78
C ALA A 248 8.51 -3.01 5.96
N ARG A 249 9.20 -1.88 5.76
CA ARG A 249 9.87 -1.14 6.83
C ARG A 249 8.86 -0.64 7.87
N ILE A 250 7.80 0.03 7.45
CA ILE A 250 6.76 0.57 8.34
C ILE A 250 6.13 -0.55 9.16
N LEU A 251 5.83 -1.69 8.54
CA LEU A 251 5.28 -2.86 9.23
C LEU A 251 6.26 -3.42 10.28
N ALA A 252 7.54 -3.59 9.93
CA ALA A 252 8.55 -4.07 10.87
C ALA A 252 8.80 -3.10 12.04
N GLU A 253 8.72 -1.79 11.80
CA GLU A 253 8.73 -0.77 12.86
C GLU A 253 7.54 -0.93 13.80
N LYS A 254 6.33 -1.11 13.24
CA LYS A 254 5.11 -1.31 14.02
C LYS A 254 5.13 -2.59 14.85
N GLU A 255 5.60 -3.70 14.28
CA GLU A 255 5.79 -4.96 15.01
C GLU A 255 6.78 -4.80 16.16
N THR A 256 7.89 -4.10 15.93
CA THR A 256 8.86 -3.77 16.97
C THR A 256 8.22 -2.94 18.10
N ASP A 257 7.43 -1.92 17.75
CA ASP A 257 6.73 -1.08 18.73
C ASP A 257 5.70 -1.86 19.54
N VAL A 258 4.95 -2.76 18.89
CA VAL A 258 4.00 -3.68 19.56
C VAL A 258 4.74 -4.55 20.57
N VAL A 259 5.83 -5.18 20.16
CA VAL A 259 6.62 -6.04 21.04
C VAL A 259 7.18 -5.23 22.21
N ILE A 260 7.79 -4.07 21.97
CA ILE A 260 8.27 -3.17 23.03
C ILE A 260 7.13 -2.79 23.99
N GLY A 261 5.94 -2.48 23.47
CA GLY A 261 4.75 -2.18 24.25
C GLY A 261 4.35 -3.31 25.18
N ILE A 262 4.32 -4.56 24.68
CA ILE A 262 4.03 -5.76 25.49
C ILE A 262 5.09 -5.93 26.60
N TYR A 263 6.38 -5.85 26.24
CA TYR A 263 7.47 -5.96 27.22
C TYR A 263 7.36 -4.88 28.31
N LYS A 264 7.02 -3.65 27.96
CA LYS A 264 6.85 -2.55 28.91
C LYS A 264 5.64 -2.75 29.81
N ASN A 265 4.51 -3.18 29.26
CA ASN A 265 3.29 -3.42 30.03
C ASN A 265 3.46 -4.52 31.08
N VAL A 266 4.20 -5.58 30.74
CA VAL A 266 4.35 -6.75 31.63
C VAL A 266 5.63 -6.68 32.49
N TYR A 267 6.71 -6.08 31.99
CA TYR A 267 8.05 -6.12 32.60
C TYR A 267 8.74 -4.75 32.77
N SER A 268 7.98 -3.65 32.83
CA SER A 268 8.48 -2.26 32.97
C SER A 268 9.71 -2.09 33.87
N LYS A 269 9.73 -2.69 35.07
CA LYS A 269 10.84 -2.61 36.03
C LYS A 269 12.19 -3.15 35.54
N TYR A 270 12.22 -3.94 34.48
CA TYR A 270 13.42 -4.59 33.94
C TYR A 270 13.88 -3.99 32.60
N MET A 271 13.06 -3.17 31.94
CA MET A 271 13.27 -2.76 30.55
C MET A 271 14.22 -1.56 30.37
N THR A 272 14.55 -0.81 31.43
CA THR A 272 15.28 0.46 31.36
C THR A 272 16.59 0.40 30.55
N GLU A 273 17.39 -0.65 30.75
CA GLU A 273 18.70 -0.79 30.08
C GLU A 273 18.53 -1.07 28.57
N VAL A 274 17.62 -1.99 28.23
CA VAL A 274 17.30 -2.38 26.85
C VAL A 274 16.68 -1.20 26.09
N GLU A 275 15.73 -0.48 26.69
CA GLU A 275 15.12 0.71 26.09
C GLU A 275 16.14 1.82 25.86
N SER A 276 17.02 2.07 26.83
CA SER A 276 18.08 3.08 26.70
C SER A 276 19.02 2.76 25.53
N TYR A 277 19.38 1.48 25.37
CA TYR A 277 20.23 1.03 24.28
C TYR A 277 19.55 1.13 22.91
N ILE A 278 18.28 0.73 22.81
CA ILE A 278 17.49 0.88 21.58
C ILE A 278 17.40 2.35 21.19
N LYS A 279 17.10 3.23 22.16
CA LYS A 279 16.96 4.67 21.93
C LYS A 279 18.28 5.33 21.50
N SER A 280 19.40 4.95 22.09
CA SER A 280 20.70 5.50 21.71
C SER A 280 21.17 5.08 20.31
N HIS A 281 20.56 4.03 19.75
CA HIS A 281 20.88 3.50 18.41
C HIS A 281 19.70 3.66 17.43
N LYS A 282 18.81 4.64 17.65
CA LYS A 282 17.70 4.90 16.74
C LYS A 282 18.16 5.40 15.35
N ASP A 283 19.18 6.25 15.33
CA ASP A 283 19.70 6.89 14.11
C ASP A 283 21.04 6.30 13.63
N THR A 284 21.55 5.27 14.33
CA THR A 284 22.84 4.64 14.05
C THR A 284 22.66 3.13 13.92
N LYS A 285 23.63 2.46 13.28
CA LYS A 285 23.57 1.02 13.13
C LYS A 285 23.68 0.35 14.51
N MET A 286 22.70 -0.49 14.85
CA MET A 286 22.71 -1.24 16.09
C MET A 286 23.81 -2.31 16.08
N ASP A 287 24.58 -2.39 17.16
CA ASP A 287 25.45 -3.54 17.43
C ASP A 287 24.62 -4.62 18.11
N TYR A 288 24.25 -5.65 17.33
CA TYR A 288 23.39 -6.74 17.79
C TYR A 288 24.09 -7.72 18.73
N GLU A 289 25.43 -7.81 18.69
CA GLU A 289 26.19 -8.65 19.63
C GLU A 289 26.19 -8.02 21.03
N GLN A 290 26.35 -6.70 21.11
CA GLN A 290 26.20 -5.98 22.36
C GLN A 290 24.75 -5.95 22.85
N PHE A 291 23.79 -5.80 21.92
CA PHE A 291 22.38 -5.79 22.27
C PHE A 291 21.94 -7.12 22.89
N ILE A 292 22.29 -8.27 22.28
CA ILE A 292 21.85 -9.57 22.80
C ILE A 292 22.42 -9.85 24.20
N ALA A 293 23.64 -9.40 24.51
CA ALA A 293 24.23 -9.56 25.84
C ALA A 293 23.44 -8.78 26.91
N ARG A 294 23.04 -7.53 26.62
CA ARG A 294 22.20 -6.71 27.52
C ARG A 294 20.79 -7.27 27.65
N TYR A 295 20.26 -7.78 26.54
CA TYR A 295 18.96 -8.40 26.50
C TYR A 295 18.91 -9.70 27.32
N GLN A 296 19.92 -10.56 27.23
CA GLN A 296 20.06 -11.75 28.08
C GLN A 296 20.11 -11.40 29.57
N ASN A 297 20.87 -10.38 29.95
CA ASN A 297 20.91 -9.89 31.34
C ASN A 297 19.50 -9.44 31.81
N THR A 298 18.75 -8.78 30.93
CA THR A 298 17.37 -8.37 31.21
C THR A 298 16.44 -9.56 31.43
N LEU A 299 16.56 -10.61 30.61
CA LEU A 299 15.80 -11.86 30.77
C LEU A 299 16.15 -12.57 32.09
N ASP A 300 17.42 -12.59 32.48
CA ASP A 300 17.85 -13.15 33.76
C ASP A 300 17.29 -12.35 34.95
N ASN A 301 17.25 -11.02 34.84
CA ASN A 301 16.65 -10.16 35.85
C ASN A 301 15.14 -10.36 35.98
N ILE A 302 14.43 -10.61 34.87
CA ILE A 302 13.00 -10.97 34.84
C ILE A 302 12.75 -12.26 35.63
N ASP A 303 13.62 -13.26 35.48
CA ASP A 303 13.48 -14.55 36.17
C ASP A 303 14.04 -14.58 37.59
N SER A 304 14.89 -13.61 37.96
CA SER A 304 15.54 -13.52 39.28
C SER A 304 14.63 -13.71 40.51
N PRO A 305 13.37 -13.22 40.56
CA PRO A 305 12.49 -13.42 41.71
C PRO A 305 12.06 -14.89 41.92
N TRP A 306 12.16 -15.70 40.88
CA TRP A 306 11.73 -17.10 40.85
C TRP A 306 12.86 -18.07 41.17
N TYR A 307 14.10 -17.58 41.35
CA TYR A 307 15.23 -18.42 41.76
C TYR A 307 15.18 -18.79 43.25
N GLY A 308 15.54 -20.05 43.54
CA GLY A 308 15.61 -20.62 44.88
C GLY A 308 14.34 -21.36 45.33
N SER A 309 14.28 -21.72 46.62
CA SER A 309 13.17 -22.50 47.19
C SER A 309 12.52 -21.77 48.36
N TYR A 310 11.19 -21.84 48.46
CA TYR A 310 10.50 -21.57 49.72
C TYR A 310 10.85 -22.66 50.73
N VAL A 311 11.26 -22.26 51.93
CA VAL A 311 11.59 -23.19 53.02
C VAL A 311 10.47 -23.13 54.05
N ILE A 312 9.74 -24.22 54.18
CA ILE A 312 8.74 -24.38 55.25
C ILE A 312 9.42 -25.14 56.39
N ASN A 313 9.57 -24.48 57.54
CA ASN A 313 10.12 -25.09 58.75
C ASN A 313 9.00 -25.72 59.57
N ILE A 314 9.02 -27.04 59.73
CA ILE A 314 8.19 -27.79 60.68
C ILE A 314 9.13 -28.34 61.77
N ILE A 315 8.59 -28.59 62.97
CA ILE A 315 9.33 -28.87 64.22
C ILE A 315 10.51 -29.86 64.06
N PHE A 316 10.45 -30.82 63.13
CA PHE A 316 11.52 -31.80 62.90
C PHE A 316 11.98 -31.98 61.43
N PHE A 317 11.46 -31.21 60.47
CA PHE A 317 11.88 -31.31 59.06
C PHE A 317 11.68 -30.00 58.28
N LYS A 318 12.53 -29.78 57.27
CA LYS A 318 12.45 -28.65 56.33
C LYS A 318 11.95 -29.14 54.98
N ILE A 319 10.89 -28.52 54.45
CA ILE A 319 10.41 -28.78 53.08
C ILE A 319 10.92 -27.64 52.19
N TYR A 320 11.63 -28.00 51.12
CA TYR A 320 12.07 -27.06 50.09
C TYR A 320 11.12 -27.17 48.90
N ILE A 321 10.36 -26.11 48.63
CA ILE A 321 9.48 -26.04 47.46
C ILE A 321 10.12 -25.04 46.48
N PRO A 322 10.54 -25.45 45.27
CA PRO A 322 11.10 -24.54 44.28
C PRO A 322 10.13 -23.38 44.01
N LYS A 323 10.62 -22.13 44.04
CA LYS A 323 9.78 -20.95 43.80
C LYS A 323 9.18 -20.96 42.38
N GLU A 324 9.84 -21.58 41.42
CA GLU A 324 9.35 -21.82 40.05
C GLU A 324 8.01 -22.57 40.00
N TRP A 325 7.68 -23.40 41.00
CA TRP A 325 6.40 -24.11 41.05
C TRP A 325 5.22 -23.16 41.32
N PHE A 326 5.50 -21.98 41.88
CA PHE A 326 4.51 -20.93 42.10
C PHE A 326 4.49 -19.89 40.96
N LYS A 327 5.31 -20.08 39.92
CA LYS A 327 5.29 -19.25 38.71
C LYS A 327 3.97 -19.51 37.98
N ARG A 328 3.03 -18.56 38.06
CA ARG A 328 1.75 -18.66 37.33
C ARG A 328 2.03 -18.75 35.83
N GLU A 329 1.07 -19.30 35.09
CA GLU A 329 1.14 -19.46 33.62
C GLU A 329 1.47 -18.13 32.91
N TYR A 330 0.98 -17.01 33.43
CA TYR A 330 1.25 -15.65 32.92
C TYR A 330 2.24 -14.85 33.78
N SER A 331 3.27 -15.48 34.37
CA SER A 331 4.25 -14.78 35.24
C SER A 331 5.70 -15.19 34.98
N GLY A 332 6.63 -14.22 35.04
CA GLY A 332 8.04 -14.39 34.63
C GLY A 332 8.15 -14.91 33.19
N THR A 333 9.26 -15.54 32.79
CA THR A 333 9.42 -16.00 31.39
C THR A 333 8.39 -17.03 30.88
N ARG A 334 7.47 -17.55 31.71
CA ARG A 334 6.38 -18.44 31.25
C ARG A 334 5.39 -17.72 30.32
N TYR A 335 5.13 -16.44 30.57
CA TYR A 335 4.31 -15.62 29.68
C TYR A 335 4.96 -15.43 28.30
N MET A 336 6.29 -15.59 28.19
CA MET A 336 7.09 -15.42 26.98
C MET A 336 7.76 -16.74 26.55
N GLU A 337 7.31 -17.89 27.04
CA GLU A 337 8.08 -19.14 26.96
C GLU A 337 8.40 -19.54 25.51
N ASP A 338 7.46 -19.27 24.61
CA ASP A 338 7.59 -19.56 23.19
C ASP A 338 8.21 -18.39 22.38
N GLU A 339 8.27 -17.17 22.92
CA GLU A 339 8.68 -15.94 22.20
C GLU A 339 9.74 -15.11 22.95
N LYS A 340 10.61 -15.80 23.70
CA LYS A 340 11.62 -15.18 24.60
C LYS A 340 12.57 -14.20 23.89
N TYR A 341 12.82 -14.38 22.59
CA TYR A 341 13.73 -13.55 21.80
C TYR A 341 13.04 -12.62 20.80
N GLN A 342 11.73 -12.47 20.89
CA GLN A 342 10.95 -11.77 19.86
C GLN A 342 11.32 -10.29 19.72
N LEU A 343 11.73 -9.62 20.81
CA LEU A 343 12.24 -8.24 20.73
C LEU A 343 13.54 -8.15 19.91
N PHE A 344 14.45 -9.12 20.07
CA PHE A 344 15.67 -9.17 19.27
C PHE A 344 15.35 -9.40 17.80
N LEU A 345 14.47 -10.35 17.50
CA LEU A 345 14.10 -10.69 16.12
C LEU A 345 13.47 -9.51 15.39
N THR A 346 12.47 -8.87 15.98
CA THR A 346 11.78 -7.71 15.39
C THR A 346 12.71 -6.51 15.16
N LEU A 347 13.65 -6.23 16.07
CA LEU A 347 14.67 -5.19 15.86
C LEU A 347 15.57 -5.49 14.66
N VAL A 348 16.06 -6.73 14.54
CA VAL A 348 16.88 -7.16 13.39
C VAL A 348 16.10 -7.03 12.08
N GLU A 349 14.83 -7.45 12.07
CA GLU A 349 13.96 -7.37 10.89
C GLU A 349 13.69 -5.92 10.49
N ARG A 350 13.44 -5.03 11.46
CA ARG A 350 13.30 -3.59 11.25
C ARG A 350 14.54 -2.99 10.59
N ASP A 351 15.73 -3.20 11.16
CA ASP A 351 16.96 -2.62 10.62
C ASP A 351 17.31 -3.19 9.24
N LYS A 352 17.01 -4.47 9.00
CA LYS A 352 17.13 -5.08 7.68
C LYS A 352 16.17 -4.44 6.67
N ALA A 353 14.92 -4.16 7.06
CA ALA A 353 13.94 -3.50 6.20
C ALA A 353 14.35 -2.05 5.87
N ILE A 354 14.90 -1.31 6.86
CA ILE A 354 15.48 0.03 6.64
C ILE A 354 16.58 -0.02 5.57
N GLU A 355 17.49 -0.98 5.68
CA GLU A 355 18.58 -1.11 4.71
C GLU A 355 18.08 -1.54 3.32
N GLN A 356 17.09 -2.43 3.26
CA GLN A 356 16.47 -2.85 1.99
C GLN A 356 15.76 -1.70 1.28
N GLU A 357 15.04 -0.82 1.98
CA GLU A 357 14.44 0.38 1.39
C GLU A 357 15.52 1.32 0.81
N LYS A 358 16.58 1.59 1.59
CA LYS A 358 17.70 2.45 1.13
C LYS A 358 18.38 1.89 -0.11
N GLN A 359 18.61 0.58 -0.15
CA GLN A 359 19.21 -0.09 -1.30
C GLN A 359 18.29 -0.05 -2.53
N ALA A 360 16.99 -0.30 -2.35
CA ALA A 360 16.00 -0.22 -3.42
C ALA A 360 15.92 1.21 -4.00
N GLN A 361 15.88 2.24 -3.15
CA GLN A 361 15.92 3.63 -3.57
C GLN A 361 17.17 3.93 -4.43
N LYS A 362 18.36 3.57 -3.93
CA LYS A 362 19.61 3.81 -4.66
C LYS A 362 19.64 3.08 -6.00
N GLN A 363 19.16 1.83 -6.03
CA GLN A 363 19.09 1.03 -7.25
C GLN A 363 18.14 1.65 -8.28
N LEU A 364 16.96 2.12 -7.83
CA LEU A 364 15.99 2.79 -8.69
C LEU A 364 16.58 4.07 -9.31
N GLU A 365 17.24 4.91 -8.51
CA GLU A 365 17.92 6.10 -9.01
C GLU A 365 18.97 5.77 -10.08
N GLN A 366 19.78 4.73 -9.86
CA GLN A 366 20.79 4.27 -10.81
C GLN A 366 20.20 3.68 -12.09
N ASN A 367 19.12 2.91 -11.96
CA ASN A 367 18.39 2.35 -13.10
C ASN A 367 17.84 3.46 -13.99
N ILE A 368 17.18 4.47 -13.40
CA ILE A 368 16.62 5.61 -14.14
C ILE A 368 17.70 6.42 -14.83
N GLN A 369 18.84 6.67 -14.18
CA GLN A 369 19.97 7.38 -14.79
C GLN A 369 20.55 6.62 -15.99
N THR A 370 20.67 5.30 -15.85
CA THR A 370 21.15 4.42 -16.92
C THR A 370 20.16 4.43 -18.09
N ALA A 371 18.87 4.26 -17.79
CA ALA A 371 17.83 4.22 -18.78
C ALA A 371 17.69 5.55 -19.54
N TYR A 372 17.75 6.67 -18.84
CA TYR A 372 17.79 8.00 -19.44
C TYR A 372 18.99 8.17 -20.39
N THR A 373 20.17 7.66 -20.00
CA THR A 373 21.38 7.74 -20.84
C THR A 373 21.24 6.88 -22.09
N THR A 374 20.65 5.69 -22.00
CA THR A 374 20.32 4.84 -23.15
C THR A 374 19.34 5.54 -24.08
N LEU A 375 18.27 6.14 -23.54
CA LEU A 375 17.27 6.87 -24.32
C LEU A 375 17.92 8.02 -25.11
N LYS A 376 18.86 8.75 -24.48
CA LYS A 376 19.62 9.82 -25.15
C LYS A 376 20.58 9.30 -26.21
N THR A 377 21.17 8.15 -25.99
CA THR A 377 22.06 7.50 -26.97
C THR A 377 21.27 7.09 -28.21
N MET A 378 20.11 6.48 -28.04
CA MET A 378 19.21 6.12 -29.15
C MET A 378 18.75 7.36 -29.93
N GLN A 379 18.39 8.45 -29.22
CA GLN A 379 18.01 9.71 -29.85
C GLN A 379 19.15 10.28 -30.71
N SER A 380 20.38 10.32 -30.19
CA SER A 380 21.56 10.78 -30.92
C SER A 380 21.83 9.90 -32.16
N SER A 381 21.68 8.58 -32.02
CA SER A 381 21.84 7.64 -33.12
C SER A 381 20.80 7.87 -34.23
N ILE A 382 19.54 8.11 -33.89
CA ILE A 382 18.49 8.45 -34.86
C ILE A 382 18.84 9.76 -35.60
N GLN A 383 19.26 10.80 -34.89
CA GLN A 383 19.67 12.07 -35.51
C GLN A 383 20.83 11.88 -36.50
N GLN A 384 21.80 11.04 -36.15
CA GLN A 384 22.90 10.69 -37.05
C GLN A 384 22.42 9.90 -38.27
N MET A 385 21.50 8.96 -38.10
CA MET A 385 20.91 8.19 -39.20
C MET A 385 20.10 9.08 -40.15
N GLU A 386 19.35 10.06 -39.63
CA GLU A 386 18.64 11.06 -40.43
C GLU A 386 19.61 11.89 -41.27
N GLN A 387 20.70 12.37 -40.68
CA GLN A 387 21.74 13.11 -41.41
C GLN A 387 22.40 12.25 -42.49
N ASN A 388 22.74 11.00 -42.18
CA ASN A 388 23.34 10.06 -43.13
C ASN A 388 22.40 9.76 -44.30
N LEU A 389 21.10 9.60 -44.03
CA LEU A 389 20.09 9.37 -45.07
C LEU A 389 20.01 10.55 -46.04
N ILE A 390 19.98 11.79 -45.54
CA ILE A 390 20.01 13.00 -46.39
C ILE A 390 21.26 13.03 -47.27
N GLN A 391 22.43 12.71 -46.73
CA GLN A 391 23.66 12.68 -47.52
C GLN A 391 23.64 11.57 -48.58
N ASN A 392 23.04 10.42 -48.26
CA ASN A 392 22.93 9.32 -49.20
C ASN A 392 21.91 9.61 -50.32
N GLU A 393 20.81 10.30 -50.01
CA GLU A 393 19.86 10.80 -51.01
C GLU A 393 20.52 11.74 -52.02
N ILE A 394 21.36 12.67 -51.55
CA ILE A 394 22.13 13.57 -52.42
C ILE A 394 23.08 12.76 -53.32
N ARG A 395 23.78 11.75 -52.78
CA ARG A 395 24.67 10.87 -53.57
C ARG A 395 23.89 10.07 -54.61
N TYR A 396 22.76 9.50 -54.23
CA TYR A 396 21.90 8.75 -55.15
C TYR A 396 21.39 9.62 -56.31
N ASN A 397 20.92 10.83 -56.02
CA ASN A 397 20.46 11.76 -57.07
C ASN A 397 21.57 12.11 -58.07
N LYS A 398 22.80 12.28 -57.59
CA LYS A 398 23.96 12.47 -58.47
C LYS A 398 24.26 11.22 -59.31
N SER A 399 24.25 10.03 -58.71
CA SER A 399 24.42 8.77 -59.43
C SER A 399 23.33 8.55 -60.49
N LEU A 400 22.10 8.99 -60.23
CA LEU A 400 20.99 8.95 -61.19
C LEU A 400 21.23 9.87 -62.39
N GLU A 401 21.75 11.09 -62.17
CA GLU A 401 22.14 11.99 -63.26
C GLU A 401 23.30 11.44 -64.09
N ASP A 402 24.29 10.86 -63.44
CA ASP A 402 25.48 10.31 -64.11
C ASP A 402 25.15 9.01 -64.86
N ASN A 403 24.19 8.21 -64.37
CA ASN A 403 23.64 7.07 -65.11
C ASN A 403 22.92 7.51 -66.40
N LYS A 404 22.14 8.60 -66.37
CA LYS A 404 21.50 9.17 -67.58
C LYS A 404 22.52 9.64 -68.63
N LYS A 405 23.74 9.99 -68.20
CA LYS A 405 24.86 10.36 -69.07
C LYS A 405 25.69 9.14 -69.51
N GLY A 406 25.37 7.94 -69.04
CA GLY A 406 26.11 6.69 -69.32
C GLY A 406 27.40 6.52 -68.52
N ILE A 407 27.63 7.32 -67.49
CA ILE A 407 28.85 7.30 -66.65
C ILE A 407 28.75 6.20 -65.58
N VAL A 408 27.57 6.00 -65.00
CA VAL A 408 27.28 4.97 -63.99
C VAL A 408 26.44 3.86 -64.63
N SER A 409 26.77 2.59 -64.36
CA SER A 409 26.01 1.45 -64.89
C SER A 409 24.65 1.26 -64.19
N PHE A 410 23.74 0.51 -64.82
CA PHE A 410 22.45 0.17 -64.22
C PHE A 410 22.60 -0.53 -62.86
N VAL A 411 23.47 -1.54 -62.79
CA VAL A 411 23.71 -2.33 -61.57
C VAL A 411 24.28 -1.47 -60.43
N GLU A 412 25.18 -0.53 -60.74
CA GLU A 412 25.72 0.40 -59.73
C GLU A 412 24.64 1.37 -59.20
N LEU A 413 23.80 1.91 -60.08
CA LEU A 413 22.69 2.77 -59.66
C LEU A 413 21.67 2.00 -58.81
N GLU A 414 21.38 0.76 -59.17
CA GLU A 414 20.43 -0.09 -58.46
C GLU A 414 20.97 -0.52 -57.09
N SER A 415 22.27 -0.78 -56.98
CA SER A 415 22.94 -0.99 -55.70
C SER A 415 22.85 0.26 -54.79
N ALA A 416 23.04 1.46 -55.35
CA ALA A 416 22.87 2.72 -54.62
C ALA A 416 21.41 2.91 -54.15
N ARG A 417 20.43 2.56 -55.00
CA ARG A 417 18.99 2.58 -54.68
C ARG A 417 18.68 1.63 -53.52
N GLN A 418 19.19 0.40 -53.57
CA GLN A 418 19.01 -0.59 -52.51
C GLN A 418 19.63 -0.14 -51.19
N SER A 419 20.81 0.49 -51.23
CA SER A 419 21.45 1.07 -50.05
C SER A 419 20.59 2.16 -49.40
N LEU A 420 19.94 3.00 -50.21
CA LEU A 420 19.03 4.05 -49.73
C LEU A 420 17.79 3.44 -49.05
N PHE A 421 17.16 2.42 -49.64
CA PHE A 421 16.04 1.72 -48.99
C PHE A 421 16.44 1.05 -47.69
N GLN A 422 17.62 0.41 -47.64
CA GLN A 422 18.13 -0.20 -46.41
C GLN A 422 18.29 0.85 -45.30
N GLN A 423 18.81 2.04 -45.62
CA GLN A 423 18.94 3.13 -44.65
C GLN A 423 17.59 3.69 -44.20
N GLN A 424 16.62 3.84 -45.11
CA GLN A 424 15.25 4.26 -44.76
C GLN A 424 14.59 3.25 -43.82
N GLN A 425 14.71 1.95 -44.12
CA GLN A 425 14.19 0.88 -43.28
C GLN A 425 14.87 0.85 -41.92
N SER A 426 16.20 0.93 -41.87
CA SER A 426 16.95 0.98 -40.60
C SER A 426 16.58 2.21 -39.76
N LEU A 427 16.34 3.37 -40.38
CA LEU A 427 15.89 4.57 -39.68
C LEU A 427 14.48 4.37 -39.07
N TYR A 428 13.57 3.76 -39.81
CA TYR A 428 12.24 3.44 -39.31
C TYR A 428 12.31 2.43 -38.15
N GLU A 429 13.12 1.37 -38.29
CA GLU A 429 13.41 0.40 -37.22
C GLU A 429 13.95 1.10 -35.97
N ALA A 430 14.93 2.00 -36.12
CA ALA A 430 15.48 2.75 -35.00
C ALA A 430 14.43 3.64 -34.30
N LYS A 431 13.52 4.27 -35.06
CA LYS A 431 12.40 5.06 -34.50
C LYS A 431 11.40 4.18 -33.74
N ILE A 432 11.10 3.00 -34.26
CA ILE A 432 10.26 2.00 -33.58
C ILE A 432 10.93 1.51 -32.30
N ASP A 433 12.22 1.16 -32.36
CA ASP A 433 12.98 0.71 -31.19
C ASP A 433 13.06 1.81 -30.12
N TYR A 434 13.19 3.07 -30.54
CA TYR A 434 13.10 4.21 -29.64
C TYR A 434 11.73 4.32 -28.96
N ALA A 435 10.63 4.16 -29.70
CA ALA A 435 9.29 4.19 -29.13
C ALA A 435 9.04 3.03 -28.15
N LYS A 436 9.53 1.81 -28.48
CA LYS A 436 9.54 0.67 -27.55
C LYS A 436 10.38 0.98 -26.32
N TYR A 437 11.56 1.55 -26.49
CA TYR A 437 12.41 1.89 -25.35
C TYR A 437 11.80 3.01 -24.50
N LEU A 438 11.06 3.95 -25.10
CA LEU A 438 10.30 4.97 -24.39
C LEU A 438 9.17 4.36 -23.56
N SER A 439 8.49 3.32 -24.05
CA SER A 439 7.50 2.57 -23.28
C SER A 439 8.14 1.81 -22.09
N THR A 440 9.31 1.19 -22.29
CA THR A 440 10.09 0.59 -21.19
C THR A 440 10.52 1.64 -20.18
N PHE A 441 11.05 2.77 -20.64
CA PHE A 441 11.46 3.88 -19.79
C PHE A 441 10.29 4.44 -18.98
N ASN A 442 9.09 4.50 -19.56
CA ASN A 442 7.87 4.84 -18.83
C ASN A 442 7.60 3.86 -17.68
N SER A 443 7.72 2.56 -17.92
CA SER A 443 7.59 1.54 -16.87
C SER A 443 8.66 1.69 -15.78
N GLU A 444 9.92 1.90 -16.16
CA GLU A 444 11.06 2.06 -15.23
C GLU A 444 11.00 3.37 -14.42
N THR A 445 10.23 4.34 -14.90
CA THR A 445 10.00 5.63 -14.22
C THR A 445 8.61 5.72 -13.59
N ALA A 446 8.00 4.57 -13.30
CA ALA A 446 6.70 4.44 -12.64
C ALA A 446 5.55 5.24 -13.32
N GLY A 447 5.61 5.40 -14.64
CA GLY A 447 4.58 6.08 -15.42
C GLY A 447 4.85 7.56 -15.70
N TYR A 448 6.07 8.05 -15.46
CA TYR A 448 6.40 9.46 -15.66
C TYR A 448 6.17 9.96 -17.10
N VAL A 449 6.45 9.14 -18.11
CA VAL A 449 6.25 9.54 -19.52
C VAL A 449 4.76 9.77 -19.79
N ASN A 450 3.89 8.92 -19.26
CA ASN A 450 2.44 9.09 -19.37
C ASN A 450 1.98 10.37 -18.66
N TYR A 451 2.47 10.60 -17.44
CA TYR A 451 2.21 11.84 -16.69
C TYR A 451 2.66 13.07 -17.47
N PHE A 452 3.89 13.07 -18.00
CA PHE A 452 4.46 14.18 -18.75
C PHE A 452 3.67 14.51 -20.02
N LEU A 453 3.15 13.48 -20.70
CA LEU A 453 2.37 13.64 -21.94
C LEU A 453 0.89 13.90 -21.69
N GLY A 454 0.44 13.94 -20.43
CA GLY A 454 -0.97 14.08 -20.08
C GLY A 454 -1.82 12.92 -20.58
N ILE A 455 -1.22 11.75 -20.79
CA ILE A 455 -1.97 10.54 -21.12
C ILE A 455 -2.73 10.17 -19.86
N ALA A 456 -4.07 10.23 -19.92
CA ALA A 456 -4.91 9.88 -18.79
C ALA A 456 -4.49 8.49 -18.30
N GLN A 457 -3.89 8.44 -17.11
CA GLN A 457 -3.96 7.21 -16.35
C GLN A 457 -5.43 7.09 -16.05
N ASN A 458 -6.12 6.20 -16.77
CA ASN A 458 -7.41 5.71 -16.33
C ASN A 458 -7.13 5.04 -14.98
N ASN A 459 -7.09 5.86 -13.92
CA ASN A 459 -7.62 5.49 -12.64
C ASN A 459 -8.99 4.99 -13.03
N GLN A 460 -9.14 3.67 -13.19
CA GLN A 460 -10.45 3.07 -13.15
C GLN A 460 -11.02 3.63 -11.87
N GLU A 461 -11.95 4.59 -12.02
CA GLU A 461 -12.83 4.98 -10.95
C GLU A 461 -13.18 3.68 -10.27
N GLU A 462 -12.87 3.61 -8.97
CA GLU A 462 -13.31 2.50 -8.15
C GLU A 462 -14.83 2.52 -8.29
N TYR A 463 -15.35 1.73 -9.22
CA TYR A 463 -16.74 1.37 -9.22
C TYR A 463 -16.88 0.51 -7.97
N GLU A 464 -17.10 1.18 -6.85
CA GLU A 464 -17.56 0.59 -5.62
C GLU A 464 -18.72 -0.32 -6.00
N MET A 465 -18.66 -1.58 -5.55
CA MET A 465 -19.83 -2.43 -5.64
C MET A 465 -20.94 -1.75 -4.84
N GLY A 466 -22.00 -1.32 -5.54
CA GLY A 466 -23.13 -0.65 -4.92
C GLY A 466 -23.63 -1.45 -3.73
N GLN A 467 -23.47 -0.90 -2.54
CA GLN A 467 -24.18 -1.37 -1.37
C GLN A 467 -25.58 -0.76 -1.40
N SER A 468 -26.60 -1.55 -1.09
CA SER A 468 -27.92 -0.99 -0.78
C SER A 468 -27.80 -0.16 0.48
N VAL A 469 -27.60 1.14 0.33
CA VAL A 469 -27.69 2.10 1.44
C VAL A 469 -29.17 2.33 1.67
N VAL A 470 -29.70 1.70 2.73
CA VAL A 470 -30.84 2.26 3.44
C VAL A 470 -30.28 3.48 4.16
N ASP A 471 -30.85 4.67 3.96
CA ASP A 471 -30.50 5.91 4.66
C ASP A 471 -30.59 5.68 6.18
N THR A 472 -29.49 5.21 6.77
CA THR A 472 -29.40 4.85 8.18
C THR A 472 -28.21 5.57 8.76
N ALA A 473 -28.34 6.03 10.00
CA ALA A 473 -27.23 6.64 10.70
C ALA A 473 -26.10 5.60 10.83
N THR A 474 -24.89 5.93 10.37
CA THR A 474 -23.72 5.05 10.45
C THR A 474 -22.58 5.74 11.17
N TRP A 475 -21.65 4.94 11.67
CA TRP A 475 -20.41 5.39 12.28
C TRP A 475 -19.23 4.69 11.64
N HIS A 476 -18.06 5.33 11.65
CA HIS A 476 -16.82 4.82 11.08
C HIS A 476 -15.62 5.16 11.98
N ILE A 477 -14.84 4.16 12.37
CA ILE A 477 -13.50 4.27 12.96
C ILE A 477 -12.47 3.92 11.89
N LYS A 478 -11.57 4.85 11.58
CA LYS A 478 -10.39 4.63 10.75
C LYS A 478 -9.15 4.77 11.61
N ASN A 479 -8.31 3.74 11.66
CA ASN A 479 -7.00 3.84 12.30
C ASN A 479 -6.00 4.35 11.26
N ASN A 480 -5.48 5.57 11.44
CA ASN A 480 -4.44 6.09 10.57
C ASN A 480 -3.10 5.49 11.00
N ILE A 481 -2.56 4.60 10.16
CA ILE A 481 -1.31 3.87 10.41
C ILE A 481 -0.10 4.83 10.48
N THR A 482 -0.17 6.00 9.84
CA THR A 482 0.95 6.94 9.76
C THR A 482 1.11 7.79 11.03
N ASP A 483 0.02 8.08 11.75
CA ASP A 483 0.00 9.10 12.81
C ASP A 483 -0.45 8.60 14.21
N TYR A 484 -0.64 7.27 14.39
CA TYR A 484 -1.08 6.65 15.66
C TYR A 484 -2.40 7.19 16.24
N ASN A 485 -3.24 7.79 15.40
CA ASN A 485 -4.55 8.31 15.79
C ASN A 485 -5.67 7.39 15.27
N PHE A 486 -6.65 7.13 16.13
CA PHE A 486 -7.96 6.68 15.67
C PHE A 486 -8.76 7.91 15.25
N MET A 487 -9.38 7.81 14.07
CA MET A 487 -10.29 8.80 13.51
C MET A 487 -11.70 8.25 13.61
N PHE A 488 -12.62 8.96 14.26
CA PHE A 488 -14.01 8.56 14.38
C PHE A 488 -14.93 9.58 13.73
N SER A 489 -15.78 9.12 12.84
CA SER A 489 -16.75 9.93 12.08
C SER A 489 -18.12 9.28 12.08
N VAL A 490 -19.15 10.07 11.83
CA VAL A 490 -20.54 9.64 11.80
C VAL A 490 -21.23 10.20 10.56
N THR A 491 -22.11 9.42 9.95
CA THR A 491 -22.98 9.86 8.86
C THR A 491 -24.41 9.79 9.36
N ILE A 492 -25.04 10.95 9.57
CA ILE A 492 -26.37 11.05 10.16
C ILE A 492 -27.35 11.62 9.13
N PRO A 493 -28.43 10.90 8.77
CA PRO A 493 -29.49 11.43 7.92
C PRO A 493 -30.17 12.67 8.52
N GLU A 494 -30.66 13.58 7.68
CA GLU A 494 -31.25 14.87 8.12
C GLU A 494 -32.46 14.70 9.07
N GLU A 495 -33.14 13.55 9.04
CA GLU A 495 -34.31 13.24 9.86
C GLU A 495 -34.04 13.20 11.38
N TYR A 496 -32.79 13.05 11.82
CA TYR A 496 -32.44 12.96 13.25
C TYR A 496 -32.25 14.32 13.94
N ASP A 497 -32.25 15.44 13.22
CA ASP A 497 -32.13 16.82 13.76
C ASP A 497 -31.04 16.99 14.86
N VAL A 498 -29.79 16.65 14.52
CA VAL A 498 -28.59 16.82 15.37
C VAL A 498 -27.51 17.59 14.61
N ASP A 499 -26.67 18.34 15.32
CA ASP A 499 -25.59 19.15 14.73
C ASP A 499 -24.19 18.74 15.20
N SER A 500 -24.10 18.01 16.30
CA SER A 500 -22.82 17.67 16.93
C SER A 500 -22.89 16.35 17.68
N TYR A 501 -21.73 15.72 17.88
CA TYR A 501 -21.58 14.47 18.61
C TYR A 501 -20.36 14.49 19.54
N GLN A 502 -20.35 13.55 20.47
CA GLN A 502 -19.27 13.36 21.44
C GLN A 502 -19.14 11.88 21.78
N LEU A 503 -17.90 11.41 21.90
CA LEU A 503 -17.57 10.01 22.10
C LEU A 503 -17.14 9.77 23.55
N TYR A 504 -17.59 8.67 24.13
CA TYR A 504 -17.26 8.25 25.49
C TYR A 504 -16.82 6.79 25.52
N TYR A 505 -15.87 6.47 26.39
CA TYR A 505 -15.54 5.11 26.78
C TYR A 505 -15.87 4.96 28.26
N GLU A 506 -16.82 4.09 28.59
CA GLU A 506 -17.45 4.05 29.91
C GLU A 506 -18.03 5.44 30.25
N ASP A 507 -17.48 6.12 31.27
CA ASP A 507 -17.86 7.48 31.68
C ASP A 507 -16.80 8.54 31.31
N ILE A 508 -15.77 8.15 30.54
CA ILE A 508 -14.65 9.02 30.15
C ILE A 508 -14.89 9.59 28.76
N GLU A 509 -14.84 10.92 28.64
CA GLU A 509 -14.92 11.63 27.37
C GLU A 509 -13.65 11.39 26.53
N ILE A 510 -13.84 11.04 25.25
CA ILE A 510 -12.76 10.83 24.29
C ILE A 510 -12.78 11.99 23.29
N GLY A 511 -11.95 12.99 23.58
CA GLY A 511 -11.88 14.24 22.81
C GLY A 511 -13.13 15.12 22.96
N GLU A 512 -13.06 16.34 22.42
CA GLU A 512 -14.13 17.32 22.60
C GLU A 512 -15.36 17.02 21.75
N LYS A 513 -16.48 17.64 22.10
CA LYS A 513 -17.70 17.65 21.28
C LYS A 513 -17.44 18.37 19.96
N ILE A 514 -17.73 17.70 18.83
CA ILE A 514 -17.48 18.22 17.49
C ILE A 514 -18.71 18.16 16.58
N PRO A 515 -18.77 18.97 15.50
CA PRO A 515 -19.85 18.91 14.52
C PRO A 515 -19.94 17.55 13.82
N ILE A 516 -21.15 17.12 13.44
CA ILE A 516 -21.36 15.84 12.69
C ILE A 516 -20.69 15.81 11.31
N SER A 517 -20.31 16.96 10.74
CA SER A 517 -19.58 17.06 9.48
C SER A 517 -18.07 16.90 9.63
N GLU A 518 -17.56 16.83 10.87
CA GLU A 518 -16.13 16.75 11.17
C GLU A 518 -15.77 15.38 11.74
N THR A 519 -14.48 15.05 11.71
CA THR A 519 -13.95 13.77 12.17
C THR A 519 -13.15 13.96 13.45
N LEU A 520 -13.52 13.23 14.50
CA LEU A 520 -12.79 13.18 15.76
C LEU A 520 -11.46 12.49 15.52
N THR A 521 -10.35 13.12 15.90
CA THR A 521 -9.01 12.51 15.83
C THR A 521 -8.44 12.43 17.24
N HIS A 522 -8.08 11.22 17.69
CA HIS A 522 -7.57 11.01 19.05
C HIS A 522 -6.61 9.81 19.07
N LEU A 523 -5.72 9.73 20.08
CA LEU A 523 -4.82 8.58 20.26
C LEU A 523 -5.61 7.29 20.46
N SER A 524 -5.10 6.17 19.93
CA SER A 524 -5.74 4.85 20.01
C SER A 524 -6.19 4.49 21.44
N ILE A 525 -7.43 3.98 21.54
CA ILE A 525 -8.04 3.61 22.83
C ILE A 525 -7.51 2.24 23.25
N ALA A 526 -6.94 2.16 24.45
CA ALA A 526 -6.63 0.88 25.09
C ALA A 526 -7.88 0.35 25.79
N TYR A 527 -8.50 -0.68 25.22
CA TYR A 527 -9.70 -1.29 25.82
C TYR A 527 -9.33 -2.10 27.07
N GLY A 528 -10.05 -1.86 28.16
CA GLY A 528 -9.99 -2.63 29.39
C GLY A 528 -10.96 -3.82 29.35
N ASN A 529 -11.94 -3.82 30.24
CA ASN A 529 -12.88 -4.95 30.41
C ASN A 529 -14.04 -4.96 29.41
N THR A 530 -14.25 -3.84 28.70
CA THR A 530 -15.29 -3.66 27.69
C THR A 530 -14.72 -2.94 26.47
N THR A 531 -15.33 -3.18 25.32
CA THR A 531 -15.04 -2.51 24.05
C THR A 531 -16.15 -1.57 23.61
N MET A 532 -17.13 -1.33 24.49
CA MET A 532 -18.28 -0.46 24.20
C MET A 532 -17.91 1.01 24.32
N LEU A 533 -18.25 1.77 23.30
CA LEU A 533 -18.20 3.23 23.29
C LEU A 533 -19.63 3.77 23.24
N THR A 534 -19.83 4.91 23.89
CA THR A 534 -21.12 5.63 23.87
C THR A 534 -20.96 6.89 23.03
N VAL A 535 -21.82 7.06 22.04
CA VAL A 535 -21.87 8.24 21.18
C VAL A 535 -23.11 9.04 21.54
N ASN A 536 -22.90 10.27 22.02
CA ASN A 536 -23.96 11.19 22.38
C ASN A 536 -24.13 12.23 21.27
N PHE A 537 -25.38 12.44 20.82
CA PHE A 537 -25.72 13.38 19.74
C PHE A 537 -26.56 14.54 20.27
N TYR A 538 -26.21 15.75 19.83
CA TYR A 538 -26.75 16.99 20.34
C TYR A 538 -27.35 17.87 19.24
N LYS A 539 -28.27 18.74 19.66
CA LYS A 539 -28.69 19.94 18.92
C LYS A 539 -28.43 21.16 19.81
N GLY A 540 -27.48 22.01 19.44
CA GLY A 540 -26.94 23.01 20.37
C GLY A 540 -26.41 22.32 21.63
N ASN A 541 -26.89 22.70 22.82
CA ASN A 541 -26.49 22.07 24.10
C ASN A 541 -27.45 20.98 24.60
N GLN A 542 -28.48 20.61 23.82
CA GLN A 542 -29.45 19.61 24.22
C GLN A 542 -29.08 18.23 23.69
N LEU A 543 -28.92 17.25 24.57
CA LEU A 543 -28.76 15.83 24.21
C LEU A 543 -30.08 15.32 23.60
N LYS A 544 -30.01 14.76 22.39
CA LYS A 544 -31.17 14.26 21.64
C LYS A 544 -31.17 12.74 21.58
N TYR A 545 -30.03 12.15 21.26
CA TYR A 545 -29.89 10.71 21.06
C TYR A 545 -28.59 10.20 21.67
N THR A 546 -28.62 8.95 22.10
CA THR A 546 -27.44 8.20 22.50
C THR A 546 -27.41 6.89 21.71
N ALA A 547 -26.24 6.53 21.21
CA ALA A 547 -25.99 5.26 20.56
C ALA A 547 -24.81 4.57 21.24
N GLU A 548 -24.89 3.24 21.35
CA GLU A 548 -23.79 2.42 21.84
C GLU A 548 -23.17 1.71 20.64
N ILE A 549 -21.84 1.78 20.53
CA ILE A 549 -21.07 1.16 19.46
C ILE A 549 -19.97 0.28 20.04
N GLN A 550 -19.52 -0.71 19.28
CA GLN A 550 -18.41 -1.55 19.66
C GLN A 550 -17.13 -0.95 19.06
N GLY A 551 -16.29 -0.32 19.87
CA GLY A 551 -15.07 0.36 19.43
C GLY A 551 -13.99 -0.54 18.80
N VAL A 552 -14.17 -1.87 18.85
CA VAL A 552 -13.37 -2.85 18.09
C VAL A 552 -13.86 -3.05 16.65
N HIS A 553 -15.05 -2.55 16.31
CA HIS A 553 -15.54 -2.49 14.93
C HIS A 553 -15.08 -1.17 14.27
N TYR A 554 -15.01 -1.16 12.95
CA TYR A 554 -14.49 -0.03 12.18
C TYR A 554 -15.60 0.73 11.46
N ASP A 555 -16.78 0.13 11.35
CA ASP A 555 -17.99 0.79 10.92
C ASP A 555 -19.19 0.07 11.51
N GLY A 556 -20.36 0.71 11.41
CA GLY A 556 -21.60 0.08 11.79
C GLY A 556 -22.79 1.03 11.74
N ILE A 557 -23.97 0.45 11.95
CA ILE A 557 -25.20 1.21 12.07
C ILE A 557 -25.29 1.78 13.49
N LEU A 558 -25.59 3.07 13.59
CA LEU A 558 -25.91 3.75 14.84
C LEU A 558 -27.37 3.47 15.20
N ASN A 559 -27.57 2.68 16.26
CA ASN A 559 -28.89 2.49 16.84
C ASN A 559 -29.25 3.69 17.73
N MET A 560 -29.82 4.73 17.10
CA MET A 560 -30.17 6.00 17.76
C MET A 560 -31.29 5.80 18.78
N LYS A 561 -30.98 5.84 20.08
CA LYS A 561 -31.97 5.78 21.16
C LYS A 561 -32.35 7.21 21.56
N PRO A 562 -33.65 7.62 21.51
CA PRO A 562 -34.08 8.92 22.01
C PRO A 562 -33.74 9.04 23.49
N ALA A 563 -33.13 10.15 23.89
CA ALA A 563 -32.82 10.43 25.28
C ALA A 563 -34.14 10.55 26.10
N SER A 564 -34.60 9.42 26.65
CA SER A 564 -35.86 9.30 27.38
C SER A 564 -35.59 9.31 28.87
N GLY A 565 -35.69 10.49 29.47
CA GLY A 565 -35.57 10.68 30.91
C GLY A 565 -35.11 12.10 31.19
N THR A 566 -35.86 12.81 32.02
CA THR A 566 -35.42 14.09 32.57
C THR A 566 -34.07 13.89 33.25
N ALA A 567 -32.98 14.24 32.56
CA ALA A 567 -31.82 14.76 33.24
C ALA A 567 -32.29 16.06 33.88
N GLN A 568 -32.87 15.95 35.08
CA GLN A 568 -32.69 16.99 36.06
C GLN A 568 -31.17 17.13 36.13
N ILE A 569 -30.66 18.16 35.49
CA ILE A 569 -29.37 18.71 35.84
C ILE A 569 -29.55 19.09 37.31
N GLN A 570 -29.18 18.19 38.23
CA GLN A 570 -28.76 18.64 39.54
C GLN A 570 -27.51 19.47 39.26
N GLN A 571 -27.72 20.77 39.02
CA GLN A 571 -26.71 21.75 39.34
C GLN A 571 -26.54 21.65 40.85
N LYS A 572 -25.67 20.72 41.29
CA LYS A 572 -25.05 20.80 42.59
C LYS A 572 -24.24 22.09 42.53
N GLN A 573 -24.73 23.13 43.21
CA GLN A 573 -23.92 24.31 43.48
C GLN A 573 -22.80 23.87 44.41
N SER A 574 -21.70 23.37 43.83
CA SER A 574 -20.49 23.06 44.56
C SER A 574 -19.89 24.37 45.07
N LYS A 575 -19.84 24.51 46.40
CA LYS A 575 -19.19 25.64 47.05
C LYS A 575 -17.71 25.28 47.24
N GLN A 576 -16.80 26.15 46.80
CA GLN A 576 -15.37 25.98 47.06
C GLN A 576 -15.14 26.07 48.57
N ILE A 577 -14.57 25.03 49.17
CA ILE A 577 -14.38 24.91 50.62
C ILE A 577 -12.90 24.86 51.03
N GLY A 578 -11.98 24.83 50.07
CA GLY A 578 -10.55 24.80 50.32
C GLY A 578 -9.73 24.58 49.05
N THR A 579 -8.44 24.32 49.23
CA THR A 579 -7.50 23.99 48.16
C THR A 579 -6.73 22.73 48.51
N TRP A 580 -6.32 21.99 47.48
CA TRP A 580 -5.39 20.89 47.60
C TRP A 580 -4.20 21.14 46.68
N ASN A 581 -3.06 20.57 47.03
CA ASN A 581 -1.86 20.68 46.22
C ASN A 581 -1.06 19.37 46.30
N ILE A 582 -0.39 19.06 45.20
CA ILE A 582 0.59 17.99 45.10
C ILE A 582 1.93 18.64 44.77
N GLN A 583 2.88 18.52 45.68
CA GLN A 583 4.27 18.94 45.46
C GLN A 583 5.13 17.70 45.22
N GLN A 584 6.01 17.78 44.23
CA GLN A 584 7.02 16.76 44.01
C GLN A 584 8.01 16.80 45.19
N TYR A 585 8.04 15.73 45.97
CA TYR A 585 8.91 15.59 47.16
C TYR A 585 10.29 15.04 46.78
N ASP A 586 10.34 14.13 45.80
CA ASP A 586 11.54 13.60 45.14
C ASP A 586 11.18 13.17 43.69
N SER A 587 12.15 12.71 42.90
CA SER A 587 12.03 12.30 41.48
C SER A 587 10.81 11.41 41.13
N ILE A 588 10.30 10.61 42.07
CA ILE A 588 9.11 9.75 41.89
C ILE A 588 8.07 9.84 43.01
N ILE A 589 8.30 10.64 44.05
CA ILE A 589 7.45 10.70 45.24
C ILE A 589 6.75 12.05 45.30
N TYR A 590 5.43 12.01 45.51
CA TYR A 590 4.59 13.20 45.58
C TYR A 590 4.04 13.37 47.00
N ALA A 591 4.03 14.62 47.48
CA ALA A 591 3.45 15.03 48.75
C ALA A 591 2.11 15.72 48.50
N PHE A 592 1.04 15.14 49.02
CA PHE A 592 -0.31 15.67 48.96
C PHE A 592 -0.67 16.37 50.27
N PHE A 593 -1.16 17.61 50.17
CA PHE A 593 -1.71 18.33 51.31
C PHE A 593 -2.95 19.13 50.94
N ILE A 594 -3.78 19.38 51.95
CA ILE A 594 -5.01 20.16 51.85
C ILE A 594 -4.97 21.38 52.76
N THR A 595 -5.72 22.41 52.38
CA THR A 595 -5.98 23.57 53.23
C THR A 595 -7.47 23.90 53.19
N THR A 596 -8.14 23.75 54.33
CA THR A 596 -9.53 24.18 54.51
C THR A 596 -9.72 24.74 55.92
N GLN A 597 -10.39 25.90 56.02
CA GLN A 597 -10.78 26.51 57.31
C GLN A 597 -12.26 26.28 57.63
N GLN A 598 -13.00 25.66 56.70
CA GLN A 598 -14.46 25.48 56.82
C GLN A 598 -14.83 24.36 57.80
N TYR A 599 -13.92 23.41 58.04
CA TYR A 599 -14.12 22.28 58.95
C TYR A 599 -13.10 22.28 60.10
N GLN A 600 -13.55 21.93 61.30
CA GLN A 600 -12.69 21.62 62.44
C GLN A 600 -12.42 20.10 62.43
N TYR A 601 -11.22 19.71 61.99
CA TYR A 601 -10.78 18.31 61.82
C TYR A 601 -9.40 18.11 62.45
N ASP A 602 -9.09 16.89 62.88
CA ASP A 602 -7.82 16.52 63.51
C ASP A 602 -6.88 15.78 62.52
N SER A 603 -7.47 15.04 61.59
CA SER A 603 -6.74 14.27 60.56
C SER A 603 -7.57 14.11 59.28
N TYR A 604 -6.90 13.71 58.20
CA TYR A 604 -7.54 13.45 56.91
C TYR A 604 -6.93 12.22 56.23
N ASP A 605 -7.77 11.47 55.52
CA ASP A 605 -7.35 10.40 54.61
C ASP A 605 -7.47 10.88 53.17
N LEU A 606 -6.55 10.45 52.33
CA LEU A 606 -6.71 10.48 50.88
C LEU A 606 -7.18 9.10 50.41
N MET A 607 -8.17 9.09 49.52
CA MET A 607 -8.83 7.88 49.05
C MET A 607 -8.88 7.80 47.53
N VAL A 608 -8.70 6.60 47.00
CA VAL A 608 -8.93 6.24 45.59
C VAL A 608 -9.98 5.13 45.57
N ASP A 609 -11.10 5.32 44.87
CA ASP A 609 -12.16 4.30 44.72
C ASP A 609 -12.57 3.62 46.05
N ASN A 610 -12.78 4.44 47.09
CA ASN A 610 -13.10 4.05 48.46
C ASN A 610 -12.00 3.34 49.27
N THR A 611 -10.79 3.21 48.74
CA THR A 611 -9.62 2.67 49.44
C THR A 611 -8.77 3.80 50.00
N VAL A 612 -8.39 3.74 51.28
CA VAL A 612 -7.48 4.73 51.90
C VAL A 612 -6.07 4.49 51.40
N VAL A 613 -5.52 5.47 50.70
CA VAL A 613 -4.17 5.40 50.13
C VAL A 613 -3.12 6.13 50.95
N GLY A 614 -3.53 6.99 51.88
CA GLY A 614 -2.68 7.59 52.90
C GLY A 614 -3.48 8.40 53.92
N SER A 615 -2.89 8.65 55.09
CA SER A 615 -3.50 9.42 56.18
C SER A 615 -2.49 10.41 56.77
N ALA A 616 -2.93 11.62 57.09
CA ALA A 616 -2.11 12.64 57.75
C ALA A 616 -2.90 13.42 58.82
N LYS A 617 -2.21 14.04 59.79
CA LYS A 617 -2.84 14.97 60.74
C LYS A 617 -3.06 16.33 60.07
N LYS A 618 -3.93 17.15 60.64
CA LYS A 618 -4.15 18.52 60.16
C LYS A 618 -2.83 19.30 60.16
N GLY A 619 -2.42 19.76 58.97
CA GLY A 619 -1.17 20.49 58.75
C GLY A 619 0.01 19.65 58.27
N ASP A 620 -0.08 18.31 58.37
CA ASP A 620 0.93 17.38 57.85
C ASP A 620 0.60 16.96 56.41
N MET A 621 1.58 16.41 55.69
CA MET A 621 1.45 15.97 54.29
C MET A 621 1.37 14.45 54.16
N ILE A 622 0.66 13.95 53.13
CA ILE A 622 0.64 12.53 52.75
C ILE A 622 1.69 12.33 51.67
N VAL A 623 2.69 11.49 51.93
CA VAL A 623 3.77 11.19 50.99
C VAL A 623 3.55 9.83 50.35
N ALA A 624 3.27 9.77 49.05
CA ALA A 624 3.04 8.50 48.35
C ALA A 624 3.35 8.53 46.84
N LEU A 625 3.73 7.37 46.28
CA LEU A 625 4.21 7.19 44.90
C LEU A 625 3.09 7.16 43.84
N HIS A 626 1.87 6.78 44.24
CA HIS A 626 0.74 6.51 43.33
C HIS A 626 -0.14 7.72 42.99
N LEU A 627 0.17 8.90 43.55
CA LEU A 627 -0.65 10.11 43.41
C LEU A 627 -0.57 10.73 42.01
N TYR A 628 0.51 10.46 41.28
CA TYR A 628 0.77 11.00 39.94
C TYR A 628 -0.01 10.31 38.81
N PHE A 629 -0.41 9.06 39.02
CA PHE A 629 -0.98 8.20 37.97
C PHE A 629 -2.49 8.01 38.08
N GLN A 630 -3.14 8.68 39.03
CA GLN A 630 -4.59 8.60 39.22
C GLN A 630 -5.24 9.88 38.70
N PRO A 631 -6.33 9.78 37.90
CA PRO A 631 -7.13 10.94 37.58
C PRO A 631 -7.59 11.62 38.87
N ILE A 632 -7.49 12.95 38.95
CA ILE A 632 -7.90 13.72 40.14
C ILE A 632 -9.38 13.47 40.47
N SER A 633 -10.21 13.15 39.48
CA SER A 633 -11.61 12.76 39.64
C SER A 633 -11.83 11.50 40.50
N HIS A 634 -10.83 10.63 40.62
CA HIS A 634 -10.90 9.40 41.42
C HIS A 634 -10.40 9.61 42.85
N LEU A 635 -9.77 10.76 43.13
CA LEU A 635 -9.27 11.12 44.45
C LEU A 635 -10.38 11.78 45.27
N LYS A 636 -10.53 11.34 46.52
CA LYS A 636 -11.39 11.97 47.53
C LYS A 636 -10.65 12.15 48.84
N VAL A 637 -10.94 13.21 49.58
CA VAL A 637 -10.38 13.44 50.91
C VAL A 637 -11.44 13.24 51.97
N ARG A 638 -11.20 12.32 52.90
CA ARG A 638 -12.06 12.09 54.05
C ARG A 638 -11.48 12.81 55.27
N LEU A 639 -12.19 13.82 55.77
CA LEU A 639 -11.84 14.51 57.01
C LEU A 639 -12.30 13.71 58.24
N LYS A 640 -11.53 13.76 59.33
CA LYS A 640 -11.83 13.07 60.59
C LYS A 640 -11.62 13.95 61.83
N THR A 641 -12.45 13.72 62.85
CA THR A 641 -12.34 14.32 64.20
C THR A 641 -12.50 13.20 65.23
N GLU A 642 -11.58 13.07 66.19
CA GLU A 642 -11.57 11.96 67.16
C GLU A 642 -11.70 10.55 66.52
N GLY A 643 -11.18 10.39 65.30
CA GLY A 643 -11.22 9.13 64.54
C GLY A 643 -12.53 8.81 63.83
N ARG A 644 -13.55 9.68 63.91
CA ARG A 644 -14.82 9.54 63.18
C ARG A 644 -14.82 10.37 61.90
N GLU A 645 -15.49 9.86 60.87
CA GLU A 645 -15.68 10.58 59.60
C GLU A 645 -16.50 11.85 59.82
N LEU A 646 -15.94 12.98 59.38
CA LEU A 646 -16.58 14.29 59.47
C LEU A 646 -17.21 14.69 58.13
N ALA A 647 -16.47 14.55 57.04
CA ALA A 647 -16.91 14.92 55.69
C ALA A 647 -16.04 14.26 54.62
N ILE A 648 -16.58 14.10 53.41
CA ILE A 648 -15.85 13.72 52.20
C ILE A 648 -15.78 14.94 51.28
N LEU A 649 -14.57 15.24 50.83
CA LEU A 649 -14.26 16.33 49.93
C LEU A 649 -13.79 15.78 48.58
N TYR A 650 -14.18 16.46 47.51
CA TYR A 650 -13.86 16.15 46.13
C TYR A 650 -12.82 17.11 45.60
N LEU A 651 -11.95 16.61 44.72
CA LEU A 651 -10.82 17.33 44.18
C LEU A 651 -11.12 17.70 42.72
N GLU A 652 -10.92 18.96 42.36
CA GLU A 652 -10.89 19.38 40.95
C GLU A 652 -9.45 19.63 40.49
N GLN A 653 -9.21 19.48 39.18
CA GLN A 653 -7.90 19.65 38.56
C GLN A 653 -7.27 21.03 38.78
N ASN A 654 -8.08 22.06 39.00
CA ASN A 654 -7.65 23.42 39.29
C ASN A 654 -7.12 23.61 40.74
N GLY A 655 -6.95 22.55 41.53
CA GLY A 655 -6.37 22.60 42.88
C GLY A 655 -7.37 22.98 43.99
N THR A 656 -8.66 22.85 43.73
CA THR A 656 -9.72 23.25 44.67
C THR A 656 -10.44 22.04 45.26
N LEU A 657 -10.91 22.22 46.50
CA LEU A 657 -11.71 21.24 47.22
C LEU A 657 -13.16 21.70 47.28
N TRP A 658 -14.05 20.74 47.08
CA TRP A 658 -15.50 20.93 47.09
C TRP A 658 -16.13 19.88 47.99
N THR A 659 -17.31 20.18 48.51
CA THR A 659 -18.16 19.19 49.16
C THR A 659 -19.44 19.07 48.35
N GLU A 660 -20.14 17.95 48.51
CA GLU A 660 -21.43 17.71 47.87
C GLU A 660 -22.52 18.67 48.34
#